data_AF-A0A6N3CXR4-F1
#
_entry.id   AF-A0A6N3CXR4-F1
#
_cell.length_a   1.000
_cell.length_b   1.000
_cell.length_c   1.000
_cell.angle_alpha   90.00
_cell.angle_beta   90.00
_cell.angle_gamma   90.00
#
_symmetry.space_group_name_H-M   'P 1'
#
loop_
_entity.id
_entity.type
_entity.pdbx_description
1 polymer ?
#
loop_
_entity_poly.entity_id
_entity_poly.type
_entity_poly.pdbx_seq_one_letter_code
_entity_poly.pdbx_strand_id
1 'polypeptide(L)'
;MKNRLLAIMALCGATSSTLPLWAAWDGPELQFVEPNLATDGTGGGVYYVYHVATQKFMSNQRPDGTRLVVDNTGQEVTLNYGDDYELSRRPETDEEYSTAKGWRLSMMNAPTNGGYHELFINTGGTEIYVDHNKTGHILWKIVPQGNSTYKIKVIDEDKLYGVEANSALYANSYIAVSEGKTTVDPLVDKSTAGYENAGDEWKFVTPAVYEAFHAKKQLQEQLNKADEIGFTDYGEYAGIYNNPAATVEEVEAAAASLKQAIVDWQSSSATPETPVDFTNVITNSAFDDGTTNGWTTVGSPGVQSVSYETPANEYKMQNFAEKWTWADASNQNNLANSPMEVSQVLENMPVGKYRLTANTIGYQQGDRAKTPYGVYIYAENSGIESRAEAHSLEFGGLRDGVVSETDPYPRNTVLEFFAMDGTIKIGFKTVNTNCNWVAVDNFKLEYLGKGEGGVAGILENVLTQAEELKNGYDLNKKKYSAAGEAKYNELLETVKQAASNPDIDEEAVGVMVKSLQAGMDTLKADVEAYDALTAKTVELSEAWDESAYADQAFPEYEEYLSGLEDAYENRTFNPLELDSIQPRADRLWISCVKNALINGETNNVTGIMVNPGWDANADGWTKTGDGSYNQNNSLSEVWSGKDWEVYQEITNLPQGSYRITMQGYYSPSSTNNNSWHEGWGQEGDKTNDILAYLFGNDASEPLLHVTACPQEENVAENCEQISFPTDASLDGKWFCYGTAAARAVFDQSPDNYLNAVTCYVGEDGKLRLGLRMSGVTWDAAWVVYDNFQVEYLGADNMDGAYTALDALLRDANAMLSSDTLTTQEAKDALTKAIEAANAVADLTPELYEEHTVALNAAIKLDQEAISAAAALNIKVTNHKDKMSGVGEGSYEEYVGTEGYDELERLVGEILDNKIGGEGIFSTLDEINDYSVRLDKAYSKMLSGHIDFTTANKDKPVDATGLIINPSFQTKSENNDGEIVDTKSSDGWTVESLNGITEVKDAMLFEIYNDSSEVYQPLYNAPAGYYRVIMNGFYRAGGFIDAGVARRDSADAQNAELFVKCGDGNWSEKLPSIFEHVSELKYDVSDVALPDSLFPKSDMLYHFIVDQPAGAALAFEDGEYECDTYFYVGEGEEPVLGVRKTGMLTNDWSCFDNFRLYYYGDGDANRPDGFVDGIDGVSADGAVTVVSSVWYTINGVRVDGPKQRGIYIRQDLMSDGTKKAVKVLVK
;
A
#
# COMPACT_ATOMS: atom_id res chain seq x y z
N MET A 1 -85.58 -43.77 15.40
CA MET A 1 -85.34 -42.98 16.62
C MET A 1 -84.15 -43.56 17.39
N LYS A 2 -82.99 -42.89 17.32
CA LYS A 2 -81.95 -42.69 18.35
C LYS A 2 -80.57 -42.45 17.70
N ASN A 3 -79.94 -41.36 18.16
CA ASN A 3 -78.50 -41.05 18.15
C ASN A 3 -77.80 -40.70 16.83
N ARG A 4 -78.05 -39.46 16.35
CA ARG A 4 -77.16 -38.70 15.45
C ARG A 4 -76.82 -37.28 15.94
N LEU A 5 -77.03 -36.98 17.23
CA LEU A 5 -76.82 -35.62 17.77
C LEU A 5 -75.61 -35.46 18.73
N LEU A 6 -74.80 -36.50 18.95
CA LEU A 6 -73.63 -36.45 19.84
C LEU A 6 -72.27 -36.52 19.14
N ALA A 7 -72.23 -36.59 17.81
CA ALA A 7 -70.98 -36.55 17.04
C ALA A 7 -70.61 -35.15 16.52
N ILE A 8 -71.50 -34.16 16.68
CA ILE A 8 -71.30 -32.78 16.16
C ILE A 8 -70.70 -31.83 17.22
N MET A 9 -70.55 -32.27 18.48
CA MET A 9 -69.98 -31.44 19.57
C MET A 9 -68.55 -31.81 19.99
N ALA A 10 -67.85 -32.70 19.26
CA ALA A 10 -66.45 -33.06 19.54
C ALA A 10 -65.44 -32.48 18.53
N LEU A 11 -65.85 -31.52 17.70
CA LEU A 11 -65.01 -30.88 16.66
C LEU A 11 -64.72 -29.39 16.92
N CYS A 12 -65.00 -28.89 18.13
CA CYS A 12 -64.76 -27.48 18.50
C CYS A 12 -63.66 -27.29 19.57
N GLY A 13 -62.63 -28.14 19.61
CA GLY A 13 -61.57 -28.00 20.60
C GLY A 13 -60.29 -28.76 20.28
N ALA A 14 -59.62 -28.38 19.19
CA ALA A 14 -58.18 -28.57 18.96
C ALA A 14 -57.80 -27.94 17.60
N THR A 15 -57.71 -26.62 17.54
CA THR A 15 -57.01 -25.90 16.46
C THR A 15 -55.78 -25.24 17.06
N SER A 16 -54.73 -26.02 17.26
CA SER A 16 -53.34 -25.54 17.36
C SER A 16 -52.41 -26.76 17.29
N SER A 17 -52.24 -27.28 16.08
CA SER A 17 -51.02 -27.98 15.64
C SER A 17 -51.12 -28.12 14.13
N THR A 18 -50.68 -27.11 13.39
CA THR A 18 -50.33 -27.28 11.98
C THR A 18 -49.05 -28.13 11.94
N LEU A 19 -49.23 -29.45 11.90
CA LEU A 19 -48.19 -30.35 11.42
C LEU A 19 -47.94 -30.04 9.93
N PRO A 20 -46.70 -30.14 9.42
CA PRO A 20 -46.42 -29.88 8.02
C PRO A 20 -47.17 -30.90 7.14
N LEU A 21 -47.68 -30.47 5.99
CA LEU A 21 -47.94 -31.41 4.88
C LEU A 21 -46.64 -32.19 4.63
N TRP A 22 -46.72 -33.52 4.59
CA TRP A 22 -45.57 -34.36 4.32
C TRP A 22 -44.99 -34.00 2.95
N ALA A 23 -43.70 -33.67 2.87
CA ALA A 23 -43.00 -33.48 1.60
C ALA A 23 -43.14 -34.75 0.75
N ALA A 24 -43.47 -34.60 -0.53
CA ALA A 24 -43.73 -35.73 -1.43
C ALA A 24 -42.46 -36.41 -1.95
N TRP A 25 -41.31 -35.71 -1.88
CA TRP A 25 -40.00 -36.18 -2.35
C TRP A 25 -38.98 -36.22 -1.20
N ASP A 26 -38.31 -37.37 -1.03
CA ASP A 26 -37.18 -37.51 -0.10
C ASP A 26 -36.02 -36.59 -0.52
N GLY A 27 -35.28 -36.02 0.44
CA GLY A 27 -34.14 -35.11 0.18
C GLY A 27 -32.94 -35.77 -0.51
N PRO A 28 -32.14 -35.02 -1.29
CA PRO A 28 -30.97 -35.60 -1.93
C PRO A 28 -29.93 -35.96 -0.89
N GLU A 29 -29.30 -37.12 -1.07
CA GLU A 29 -28.30 -37.61 -0.14
C GLU A 29 -26.94 -36.98 -0.45
N LEU A 30 -26.32 -36.32 0.54
CA LEU A 30 -24.95 -35.83 0.42
C LEU A 30 -23.99 -37.01 0.40
N GLN A 31 -23.12 -37.07 -0.61
CA GLN A 31 -21.96 -37.95 -0.55
C GLN A 31 -20.83 -37.24 0.17
N PHE A 32 -20.32 -37.87 1.21
CA PHE A 32 -19.25 -37.33 2.02
C PHE A 32 -17.95 -38.03 1.66
N VAL A 33 -16.90 -37.25 1.47
CA VAL A 33 -15.56 -37.78 1.21
C VAL A 33 -14.76 -37.82 2.49
N GLU A 34 -13.77 -38.70 2.51
CA GLU A 34 -12.66 -38.57 3.46
C GLU A 34 -11.72 -37.50 2.88
N PRO A 35 -11.56 -36.33 3.52
CA PRO A 35 -10.60 -35.34 3.05
C PRO A 35 -9.19 -35.92 3.13
N ASN A 36 -8.32 -35.52 2.21
CA ASN A 36 -6.94 -35.96 2.21
C ASN A 36 -6.16 -35.31 3.36
N LEU A 37 -6.21 -35.93 4.53
CA LEU A 37 -5.53 -35.44 5.73
C LEU A 37 -4.09 -35.96 5.85
N ALA A 38 -3.40 -36.22 4.74
CA ALA A 38 -1.99 -36.58 4.76
C ALA A 38 -1.13 -35.38 5.20
N THR A 39 -0.31 -35.57 6.21
CA THR A 39 0.51 -34.51 6.81
C THR A 39 1.92 -34.42 6.21
N ASP A 40 2.18 -35.14 5.12
CA ASP A 40 3.49 -35.28 4.46
C ASP A 40 3.70 -34.30 3.30
N GLY A 41 2.85 -33.27 3.18
CA GLY A 41 2.84 -32.29 2.10
C GLY A 41 2.06 -32.73 0.85
N THR A 42 1.51 -33.95 0.83
CA THR A 42 0.62 -34.42 -0.25
C THR A 42 -0.87 -34.30 0.10
N GLY A 43 -1.19 -33.93 1.33
CA GLY A 43 -2.56 -33.69 1.80
C GLY A 43 -3.07 -32.29 1.53
N GLY A 44 -4.33 -32.05 1.88
CA GLY A 44 -5.04 -30.80 1.66
C GLY A 44 -6.05 -30.87 0.51
N GLY A 45 -6.26 -29.72 -0.11
CA GLY A 45 -7.21 -29.50 -1.20
C GLY A 45 -8.36 -28.58 -0.81
N VAL A 46 -9.22 -28.29 -1.78
CA VAL A 46 -10.38 -27.40 -1.61
C VAL A 46 -11.61 -28.24 -1.29
N TYR A 47 -12.36 -27.85 -0.26
CA TYR A 47 -13.58 -28.54 0.18
C TYR A 47 -14.66 -27.56 0.61
N TYR A 48 -15.91 -28.03 0.60
CA TYR A 48 -17.01 -27.45 1.36
C TYR A 48 -17.22 -28.26 2.65
N VAL A 49 -17.33 -27.56 3.77
CA VAL A 49 -17.42 -28.19 5.09
C VAL A 49 -18.87 -28.15 5.59
N TYR A 50 -19.48 -29.32 5.78
CA TYR A 50 -20.88 -29.52 6.13
C TYR A 50 -21.08 -29.82 7.61
N HIS A 51 -21.96 -29.08 8.27
CA HIS A 51 -22.34 -29.24 9.68
C HIS A 51 -23.54 -30.18 9.83
N VAL A 52 -23.35 -31.30 10.56
CA VAL A 52 -24.32 -32.40 10.65
C VAL A 52 -25.61 -32.00 11.36
N ALA A 53 -25.52 -31.24 12.47
CA ALA A 53 -26.69 -30.95 13.30
C ALA A 53 -27.63 -29.91 12.66
N THR A 54 -27.08 -28.88 11.98
CA THR A 54 -27.88 -27.86 11.30
C THR A 54 -28.16 -28.17 9.84
N GLN A 55 -27.45 -29.15 9.26
CA GLN A 55 -27.53 -29.53 7.86
C GLN A 55 -27.16 -28.39 6.89
N LYS A 56 -26.14 -27.60 7.26
CA LYS A 56 -25.66 -26.39 6.56
C LYS A 56 -24.15 -26.43 6.31
N PHE A 57 -23.60 -25.51 5.52
CA PHE A 57 -22.17 -25.43 5.17
C PHE A 57 -21.47 -24.25 5.84
N MET A 58 -20.16 -24.34 6.08
CA MET A 58 -19.32 -23.22 6.54
C MET A 58 -19.29 -22.07 5.52
N SER A 59 -19.43 -20.83 5.99
CA SER A 59 -19.49 -19.59 5.21
C SER A 59 -19.11 -18.38 6.09
N ASN A 60 -19.09 -17.16 5.55
CA ASN A 60 -18.70 -15.90 6.22
C ASN A 60 -19.74 -14.78 6.02
N GLN A 61 -20.01 -13.98 7.07
CA GLN A 61 -21.03 -12.90 7.08
C GLN A 61 -20.61 -11.66 7.91
N ARG A 62 -21.56 -10.71 8.09
CA ARG A 62 -21.44 -9.42 8.82
C ARG A 62 -20.64 -9.49 10.14
N PRO A 63 -19.95 -8.41 10.58
CA PRO A 63 -20.10 -7.02 10.13
C PRO A 63 -19.50 -6.69 8.76
N ASP A 64 -18.29 -7.17 8.45
CA ASP A 64 -17.55 -6.80 7.24
C ASP A 64 -17.42 -7.96 6.23
N GLY A 65 -18.23 -9.00 6.42
CA GLY A 65 -18.17 -10.22 5.61
C GLY A 65 -17.09 -11.20 6.06
N THR A 66 -16.57 -11.09 7.30
CA THR A 66 -15.42 -11.88 7.76
C THR A 66 -15.73 -12.87 8.88
N ARG A 67 -16.91 -12.83 9.51
CA ARG A 67 -17.27 -13.73 10.63
C ARG A 67 -17.74 -15.11 10.14
N LEU A 68 -17.18 -16.19 10.70
CA LEU A 68 -17.57 -17.58 10.35
C LEU A 68 -18.98 -17.94 10.84
N VAL A 69 -19.77 -18.49 9.93
CA VAL A 69 -21.15 -18.95 10.15
C VAL A 69 -21.40 -20.28 9.42
N VAL A 70 -22.52 -20.93 9.73
CA VAL A 70 -23.11 -21.96 8.87
C VAL A 70 -24.32 -21.42 8.12
N ASP A 71 -24.34 -21.63 6.81
CA ASP A 71 -25.43 -21.19 5.95
C ASP A 71 -25.83 -22.29 4.96
N ASN A 72 -26.96 -22.09 4.29
CA ASN A 72 -27.38 -22.95 3.21
C ASN A 72 -26.38 -22.93 2.05
N THR A 73 -25.64 -21.83 1.86
CA THR A 73 -24.57 -21.69 0.86
C THR A 73 -23.22 -21.62 1.56
N GLY A 74 -22.31 -22.54 1.23
CA GLY A 74 -20.95 -22.56 1.76
C GLY A 74 -19.97 -21.73 0.94
N GLN A 75 -18.81 -21.44 1.52
CA GLN A 75 -17.61 -20.98 0.80
C GLN A 75 -16.62 -22.13 0.62
N GLU A 76 -15.80 -22.02 -0.41
CA GLU A 76 -14.64 -22.89 -0.59
C GLU A 76 -13.66 -22.69 0.56
N VAL A 77 -13.25 -23.81 1.17
CA VAL A 77 -12.24 -23.84 2.22
C VAL A 77 -11.03 -24.59 1.68
N THR A 78 -9.93 -23.88 1.50
CA THR A 78 -8.63 -24.47 1.15
C THR A 78 -8.00 -25.05 2.40
N LEU A 79 -7.73 -26.35 2.38
CA LEU A 79 -6.95 -27.03 3.41
C LEU A 79 -5.48 -27.06 3.02
N ASN A 80 -4.63 -26.47 3.87
CA ASN A 80 -3.18 -26.63 3.84
C ASN A 80 -2.72 -27.14 5.22
N TYR A 81 -1.70 -28.00 5.25
CA TYR A 81 -1.12 -28.50 6.49
C TYR A 81 0.23 -27.85 6.77
N GLY A 82 0.32 -27.15 7.90
CA GLY A 82 1.51 -26.39 8.24
C GLY A 82 1.55 -25.97 9.70
N ASP A 83 2.57 -25.21 10.05
CA ASP A 83 2.71 -24.47 11.30
C ASP A 83 1.79 -23.24 11.35
N ASP A 84 1.70 -22.56 12.48
CA ASP A 84 1.03 -21.27 12.55
C ASP A 84 1.99 -20.20 12.00
N TYR A 85 1.54 -19.27 11.15
CA TYR A 85 2.43 -18.25 10.58
C TYR A 85 3.06 -17.34 11.66
N GLU A 86 2.39 -17.19 12.81
CA GLU A 86 2.84 -16.34 13.90
C GLU A 86 3.31 -17.14 15.11
N LEU A 87 2.50 -18.07 15.61
CA LEU A 87 2.80 -18.75 16.87
C LEU A 87 4.07 -19.61 16.80
N SER A 88 4.44 -20.07 15.60
CA SER A 88 5.66 -20.88 15.39
C SER A 88 6.95 -20.07 15.45
N ARG A 89 6.86 -18.74 15.40
CA ARG A 89 8.01 -17.83 15.39
C ARG A 89 8.10 -16.93 16.63
N ARG A 90 7.15 -17.05 17.57
CA ARG A 90 7.30 -16.39 18.87
C ARG A 90 8.51 -16.97 19.63
N PRO A 91 9.11 -16.22 20.57
CA PRO A 91 10.15 -16.78 21.44
C PRO A 91 9.63 -18.02 22.19
N GLU A 92 10.47 -19.04 22.42
CA GLU A 92 10.05 -20.26 23.14
C GLU A 92 9.52 -19.98 24.56
N THR A 93 9.84 -18.81 25.12
CA THR A 93 9.37 -18.32 26.41
C THR A 93 7.97 -17.72 26.39
N ASP A 94 7.44 -17.37 25.20
CA ASP A 94 6.08 -16.87 25.04
C ASP A 94 5.07 -17.97 25.41
N GLU A 95 4.05 -17.61 26.17
CA GLU A 95 3.06 -18.58 26.65
C GLU A 95 2.25 -19.20 25.51
N GLU A 96 2.19 -18.58 24.33
CA GLU A 96 1.47 -19.05 23.14
C GLU A 96 2.39 -19.68 22.09
N TYR A 97 3.72 -19.66 22.27
CA TYR A 97 4.66 -20.26 21.31
C TYR A 97 4.34 -21.72 20.99
N SER A 98 4.32 -22.05 19.69
CA SER A 98 3.99 -23.39 19.22
C SER A 98 4.55 -23.69 17.84
N THR A 99 5.45 -24.68 17.75
CA THR A 99 5.89 -25.31 16.48
C THR A 99 5.00 -26.48 16.07
N ALA A 100 3.85 -26.65 16.72
CA ALA A 100 2.91 -27.68 16.36
C ALA A 100 2.33 -27.42 14.97
N LYS A 101 2.00 -28.49 14.26
CA LYS A 101 1.44 -28.42 12.92
C LYS A 101 -0.03 -28.81 12.93
N GLY A 102 -0.83 -28.02 12.23
CA GLY A 102 -2.27 -28.22 12.10
C GLY A 102 -2.75 -27.95 10.68
N TRP A 103 -4.04 -28.14 10.48
CA TRP A 103 -4.71 -27.73 9.25
C TRP A 103 -5.03 -26.24 9.33
N ARG A 104 -4.58 -25.49 8.33
CA ARG A 104 -5.04 -24.14 8.03
C ARG A 104 -6.23 -24.26 7.10
N LEU A 105 -7.33 -23.59 7.45
CA LEU A 105 -8.55 -23.52 6.65
C LEU A 105 -8.61 -22.10 6.10
N SER A 106 -8.48 -21.89 4.79
CA SER A 106 -8.43 -20.54 4.20
C SER A 106 -9.61 -20.27 3.27
N MET A 107 -10.21 -19.08 3.38
CA MET A 107 -11.30 -18.59 2.53
C MET A 107 -10.77 -17.47 1.61
N MET A 108 -10.10 -17.83 0.52
CA MET A 108 -9.34 -16.88 -0.34
C MET A 108 -10.17 -15.76 -0.97
N ASN A 109 -11.48 -15.95 -1.09
CA ASN A 109 -12.40 -14.95 -1.68
C ASN A 109 -13.03 -14.02 -0.63
N ALA A 110 -12.65 -14.14 0.65
CA ALA A 110 -13.13 -13.26 1.70
C ALA A 110 -12.33 -11.94 1.74
N PRO A 111 -12.92 -10.81 2.17
CA PRO A 111 -12.17 -9.56 2.37
C PRO A 111 -11.01 -9.71 3.37
N THR A 112 -9.92 -8.96 3.17
CA THR A 112 -8.79 -8.92 4.11
C THR A 112 -8.21 -7.51 4.26
N ASN A 113 -7.80 -7.15 5.48
CA ASN A 113 -7.08 -5.90 5.79
C ASN A 113 -5.58 -6.17 6.02
N GLY A 114 -5.20 -7.42 6.30
CA GLY A 114 -3.81 -7.84 6.57
C GLY A 114 -3.15 -8.60 5.42
N GLY A 115 -3.90 -9.01 4.41
CA GLY A 115 -3.41 -9.83 3.31
C GLY A 115 -3.54 -11.33 3.53
N TYR A 116 -3.97 -11.79 4.72
CA TYR A 116 -4.24 -13.21 5.02
C TYR A 116 -5.73 -13.55 4.99
N HIS A 117 -6.05 -14.86 4.78
CA HIS A 117 -7.42 -15.37 4.61
C HIS A 117 -7.76 -16.63 5.45
N GLU A 118 -6.92 -17.02 6.42
CA GLU A 118 -7.17 -18.18 7.29
C GLU A 118 -8.31 -17.95 8.29
N LEU A 119 -9.08 -19.00 8.55
CA LEU A 119 -9.98 -19.10 9.70
C LEU A 119 -9.15 -19.01 10.99
N PHE A 120 -9.33 -17.94 11.74
CA PHE A 120 -8.61 -17.71 12.99
C PHE A 120 -9.56 -17.46 14.16
N ILE A 121 -9.17 -17.92 15.35
CA ILE A 121 -9.87 -17.56 16.59
C ILE A 121 -9.49 -16.14 16.99
N ASN A 122 -10.47 -15.25 17.17
CA ASN A 122 -10.19 -13.88 17.57
C ASN A 122 -9.66 -13.77 19.01
N THR A 123 -9.01 -12.64 19.30
CA THR A 123 -8.55 -12.32 20.65
C THR A 123 -9.70 -12.39 21.65
N GLY A 124 -9.60 -13.29 22.63
CA GLY A 124 -10.66 -13.57 23.61
C GLY A 124 -11.39 -14.90 23.42
N GLY A 125 -11.14 -15.62 22.31
CA GLY A 125 -11.56 -17.02 22.15
C GLY A 125 -13.03 -17.24 21.82
N THR A 126 -13.78 -16.19 21.47
CA THR A 126 -15.25 -16.26 21.37
C THR A 126 -15.76 -16.52 19.96
N GLU A 127 -15.01 -16.14 18.93
CA GLU A 127 -15.49 -16.08 17.55
C GLU A 127 -14.39 -16.49 16.56
N ILE A 128 -14.78 -16.91 15.36
CA ILE A 128 -13.86 -17.22 14.26
C ILE A 128 -14.06 -16.20 13.13
N TYR A 129 -12.96 -15.65 12.61
CA TYR A 129 -12.92 -14.68 11.51
C TYR A 129 -11.94 -15.13 10.39
N VAL A 130 -11.86 -14.40 9.29
CA VAL A 130 -11.10 -14.78 8.06
C VAL A 130 -10.17 -13.68 7.51
N ASP A 131 -9.86 -12.65 8.31
CA ASP A 131 -9.14 -11.42 7.93
C ASP A 131 -8.06 -11.02 8.96
N HIS A 132 -7.20 -11.96 9.38
CA HIS A 132 -6.17 -11.65 10.39
C HIS A 132 -4.99 -10.84 9.83
N ASN A 133 -4.32 -10.11 10.74
CA ASN A 133 -3.02 -9.47 10.51
C ASN A 133 -2.12 -9.81 11.71
N LYS A 134 -1.41 -10.93 11.63
CA LYS A 134 -0.55 -11.47 12.69
C LYS A 134 -1.26 -11.78 14.03
N THR A 135 -2.55 -12.09 14.03
CA THR A 135 -3.34 -12.24 15.27
C THR A 135 -4.22 -13.48 15.27
N GLY A 136 -4.42 -14.05 16.46
CA GLY A 136 -5.25 -15.22 16.69
C GLY A 136 -4.58 -16.55 16.37
N HIS A 137 -5.36 -17.63 16.48
CA HIS A 137 -4.89 -19.01 16.31
C HIS A 137 -5.51 -19.62 15.07
N ILE A 138 -4.69 -20.10 14.13
CA ILE A 138 -5.14 -20.60 12.81
C ILE A 138 -5.03 -22.11 12.63
N LEU A 139 -4.53 -22.83 13.64
CA LEU A 139 -4.26 -24.26 13.53
C LEU A 139 -5.40 -25.13 14.06
N TRP A 140 -5.93 -25.96 13.16
CA TRP A 140 -7.06 -26.83 13.45
C TRP A 140 -6.68 -28.31 13.37
N LYS A 141 -7.21 -29.11 14.31
CA LYS A 141 -7.18 -30.56 14.30
C LYS A 141 -8.53 -31.10 13.82
N ILE A 142 -8.48 -31.90 12.76
CA ILE A 142 -9.63 -32.58 12.18
C ILE A 142 -9.63 -34.04 12.67
N VAL A 143 -10.57 -34.40 13.55
CA VAL A 143 -10.63 -35.68 14.28
C VAL A 143 -11.67 -36.62 13.66
N PRO A 144 -11.27 -37.74 13.02
CA PRO A 144 -12.21 -38.71 12.47
C PRO A 144 -13.04 -39.40 13.57
N GLN A 145 -14.35 -39.50 13.39
CA GLN A 145 -15.29 -40.22 14.29
C GLN A 145 -15.81 -41.53 13.69
N GLY A 146 -15.45 -41.83 12.44
CA GLY A 146 -16.04 -42.90 11.62
C GLY A 146 -17.23 -42.41 10.79
N ASN A 147 -17.66 -43.20 9.80
CA ASN A 147 -18.76 -42.87 8.87
C ASN A 147 -18.60 -41.51 8.15
N SER A 148 -17.37 -41.15 7.78
CA SER A 148 -17.02 -39.84 7.18
C SER A 148 -17.42 -38.63 8.02
N THR A 149 -17.63 -38.80 9.33
CA THR A 149 -17.86 -37.72 10.29
C THR A 149 -16.55 -37.33 10.96
N TYR A 150 -16.36 -36.04 11.15
CA TYR A 150 -15.21 -35.42 11.77
C TYR A 150 -15.65 -34.45 12.84
N LYS A 151 -14.81 -34.23 13.84
CA LYS A 151 -14.91 -33.06 14.71
C LYS A 151 -13.71 -32.18 14.44
N ILE A 152 -13.91 -30.88 14.48
CA ILE A 152 -12.83 -29.91 14.30
C ILE A 152 -12.63 -29.23 15.64
N LYS A 153 -11.39 -29.13 16.08
CA LYS A 153 -11.02 -28.39 17.29
C LYS A 153 -9.69 -27.69 17.06
N VAL A 154 -9.32 -26.76 17.93
CA VAL A 154 -7.94 -26.30 17.99
C VAL A 154 -7.02 -27.50 18.24
N ILE A 155 -5.82 -27.49 17.66
CA ILE A 155 -4.85 -28.57 17.87
C ILE A 155 -4.62 -28.85 19.36
N ASP A 156 -4.35 -30.10 19.70
CA ASP A 156 -4.25 -30.50 21.11
C ASP A 156 -3.04 -29.84 21.80
N GLU A 157 -2.02 -29.54 21.01
CA GLU A 157 -0.74 -28.93 21.39
C GLU A 157 -0.83 -27.42 21.65
N ASP A 158 -1.95 -26.77 21.30
CA ASP A 158 -2.14 -25.34 21.49
C ASP A 158 -2.10 -24.94 22.97
N LYS A 159 -1.41 -23.83 23.28
CA LYS A 159 -1.11 -23.45 24.66
C LYS A 159 -2.26 -22.72 25.37
N LEU A 160 -3.16 -22.08 24.64
CA LEU A 160 -4.30 -21.37 25.21
C LEU A 160 -5.59 -22.20 25.14
N TYR A 161 -5.73 -22.95 24.06
CA TYR A 161 -6.98 -23.61 23.67
C TYR A 161 -6.83 -25.14 23.48
N GLY A 162 -5.62 -25.69 23.64
CA GLY A 162 -5.35 -27.13 23.52
C GLY A 162 -5.76 -27.94 24.76
N VAL A 163 -5.41 -29.23 24.79
CA VAL A 163 -5.93 -30.18 25.80
C VAL A 163 -5.36 -30.00 27.20
N GLU A 164 -4.15 -29.45 27.31
CA GLU A 164 -3.51 -29.19 28.61
C GLU A 164 -3.69 -27.74 29.09
N ALA A 165 -4.17 -26.85 28.20
CA ALA A 165 -4.32 -25.42 28.45
C ALA A 165 -5.40 -25.12 29.51
N ASN A 166 -5.23 -24.03 30.26
CA ASN A 166 -6.22 -23.52 31.22
C ASN A 166 -6.77 -24.59 32.20
N SER A 167 -5.90 -25.47 32.73
CA SER A 167 -6.32 -26.62 33.56
C SER A 167 -7.26 -27.60 32.84
N ALA A 168 -7.00 -27.85 31.55
CA ALA A 168 -7.80 -28.69 30.65
C ALA A 168 -9.22 -28.16 30.40
N LEU A 169 -9.44 -26.84 30.52
CA LEU A 169 -10.74 -26.21 30.29
C LEU A 169 -11.30 -26.50 28.89
N TYR A 170 -10.42 -26.51 27.88
CA TYR A 170 -10.80 -26.68 26.48
C TYR A 170 -10.52 -28.08 25.92
N ALA A 171 -10.17 -29.05 26.79
CA ALA A 171 -9.78 -30.39 26.35
C ALA A 171 -10.86 -31.11 25.53
N ASN A 172 -12.12 -30.84 25.86
CA ASN A 172 -13.30 -31.40 25.19
C ASN A 172 -14.01 -30.37 24.30
N SER A 173 -13.37 -29.23 24.02
CA SER A 173 -13.93 -28.19 23.18
C SER A 173 -13.75 -28.50 21.71
N TYR A 174 -14.79 -28.21 20.92
CA TYR A 174 -14.80 -28.34 19.46
C TYR A 174 -15.43 -27.10 18.82
N ILE A 175 -15.09 -26.87 17.55
CA ILE A 175 -15.85 -25.97 16.68
C ILE A 175 -17.26 -26.51 16.60
N ALA A 176 -18.23 -25.70 17.03
CA ALA A 176 -19.61 -26.12 17.11
C ALA A 176 -20.59 -24.99 16.81
N VAL A 177 -21.83 -25.37 16.52
CA VAL A 177 -22.95 -24.43 16.40
C VAL A 177 -23.91 -24.70 17.55
N SER A 178 -24.12 -23.68 18.38
CA SER A 178 -25.10 -23.72 19.48
C SER A 178 -26.53 -23.94 18.95
N GLU A 179 -27.38 -24.62 19.72
CA GLU A 179 -28.76 -24.93 19.31
C GLU A 179 -29.53 -23.67 18.91
N GLY A 180 -30.11 -23.68 17.69
CA GLY A 180 -30.88 -22.57 17.15
C GLY A 180 -30.08 -21.38 16.60
N LYS A 181 -28.74 -21.46 16.57
CA LYS A 181 -27.87 -20.42 16.00
C LYS A 181 -27.29 -20.81 14.64
N THR A 182 -26.68 -19.83 13.95
CA THR A 182 -25.87 -20.02 12.73
C THR A 182 -24.42 -19.59 12.91
N THR A 183 -24.08 -18.87 13.98
CA THR A 183 -22.70 -18.52 14.30
C THR A 183 -21.92 -19.76 14.68
N VAL A 184 -20.68 -19.84 14.21
CA VAL A 184 -19.77 -20.93 14.56
C VAL A 184 -18.87 -20.48 15.69
N ASP A 185 -18.89 -21.24 16.79
CA ASP A 185 -18.14 -20.94 18.00
C ASP A 185 -16.96 -21.93 18.13
N PRO A 186 -15.73 -21.48 18.41
CA PRO A 186 -14.52 -22.33 18.31
C PRO A 186 -14.29 -23.29 19.50
N LEU A 187 -14.77 -22.96 20.70
CA LEU A 187 -14.34 -23.57 21.97
C LEU A 187 -15.47 -24.24 22.76
N VAL A 188 -16.40 -24.92 22.10
CA VAL A 188 -17.62 -25.43 22.75
C VAL A 188 -17.42 -26.81 23.39
N ASP A 189 -17.61 -26.91 24.71
CA ASP A 189 -17.69 -28.17 25.47
C ASP A 189 -19.16 -28.50 25.83
N LYS A 190 -19.66 -29.62 25.29
CA LYS A 190 -21.04 -30.08 25.47
C LYS A 190 -21.36 -30.56 26.89
N SER A 191 -20.37 -30.72 27.75
CA SER A 191 -20.56 -30.98 29.18
C SER A 191 -20.87 -29.71 29.99
N THR A 192 -20.68 -28.53 29.38
CA THR A 192 -20.98 -27.23 29.99
C THR A 192 -22.45 -26.88 29.84
N ALA A 193 -23.04 -26.37 30.93
CA ALA A 193 -24.45 -25.98 30.95
C ALA A 193 -24.76 -24.90 29.90
N GLY A 194 -25.73 -25.17 29.02
CA GLY A 194 -26.11 -24.31 27.90
C GLY A 194 -25.58 -24.77 26.53
N TYR A 195 -24.68 -25.76 26.49
CA TYR A 195 -24.07 -26.30 25.26
C TYR A 195 -24.37 -27.78 25.02
N GLU A 196 -25.22 -28.41 25.83
CA GLU A 196 -25.50 -29.85 25.78
C GLU A 196 -25.99 -30.32 24.40
N ASN A 197 -26.71 -29.43 23.71
CA ASN A 197 -27.31 -29.66 22.40
C ASN A 197 -26.51 -29.01 21.25
N ALA A 198 -25.32 -28.46 21.50
CA ALA A 198 -24.49 -27.91 20.45
C ALA A 198 -24.07 -29.00 19.45
N GLY A 199 -24.12 -28.68 18.16
CA GLY A 199 -23.66 -29.56 17.09
C GLY A 199 -22.17 -29.36 16.86
N ASP A 200 -21.39 -30.43 16.96
CA ASP A 200 -19.92 -30.43 16.87
C ASP A 200 -19.38 -31.40 15.80
N GLU A 201 -20.28 -31.92 14.97
CA GLU A 201 -20.00 -32.91 13.93
C GLU A 201 -20.00 -32.27 12.54
N TRP A 202 -18.94 -32.51 11.80
CA TRP A 202 -18.64 -31.96 10.49
C TRP A 202 -18.35 -33.06 9.47
N LYS A 203 -18.60 -32.79 8.20
CA LYS A 203 -18.28 -33.68 7.09
C LYS A 203 -17.75 -32.89 5.92
N PHE A 204 -16.97 -33.53 5.05
CA PHE A 204 -16.32 -32.85 3.92
C PHE A 204 -16.93 -33.27 2.61
N VAL A 205 -16.98 -32.31 1.69
CA VAL A 205 -17.55 -32.45 0.36
C VAL A 205 -16.57 -31.82 -0.62
N THR A 206 -16.22 -32.53 -1.69
CA THR A 206 -15.44 -31.93 -2.78
C THR A 206 -16.29 -30.91 -3.54
N PRO A 207 -15.70 -29.89 -4.18
CA PRO A 207 -16.44 -28.91 -4.98
C PRO A 207 -17.47 -29.57 -5.92
N ALA A 208 -17.05 -30.56 -6.70
CA ALA A 208 -17.94 -31.30 -7.61
C ALA A 208 -19.15 -31.98 -6.94
N VAL A 209 -19.04 -32.45 -5.69
CA VAL A 209 -20.15 -33.12 -4.97
C VAL A 209 -21.05 -32.09 -4.30
N TYR A 210 -20.47 -30.99 -3.83
CA TYR A 210 -21.22 -29.86 -3.29
C TYR A 210 -22.11 -29.27 -4.38
N GLU A 211 -21.53 -29.02 -5.55
CA GLU A 211 -22.23 -28.61 -6.76
C GLU A 211 -23.36 -29.61 -7.09
N ALA A 212 -23.06 -30.92 -7.15
CA ALA A 212 -24.07 -31.97 -7.40
C ALA A 212 -25.23 -31.98 -6.41
N PHE A 213 -24.96 -31.81 -5.12
CA PHE A 213 -25.98 -31.80 -4.09
C PHE A 213 -26.87 -30.57 -4.20
N HIS A 214 -26.26 -29.40 -4.39
CA HIS A 214 -26.99 -28.15 -4.58
C HIS A 214 -27.88 -28.22 -5.80
N ALA A 215 -27.35 -28.74 -6.92
CA ALA A 215 -28.11 -29.07 -8.11
C ALA A 215 -29.34 -29.96 -7.79
N LYS A 216 -29.14 -31.06 -7.05
CA LYS A 216 -30.26 -31.98 -6.72
C LYS A 216 -31.28 -31.35 -5.78
N LYS A 217 -30.84 -30.53 -4.82
CA LYS A 217 -31.73 -29.84 -3.89
C LYS A 217 -32.62 -28.85 -4.63
N GLN A 218 -32.04 -28.11 -5.59
CA GLN A 218 -32.81 -27.25 -6.49
C GLN A 218 -33.84 -28.06 -7.28
N LEU A 219 -33.48 -29.24 -7.81
CA LEU A 219 -34.43 -30.12 -8.50
C LEU A 219 -35.56 -30.64 -7.59
N GLN A 220 -35.22 -31.05 -6.36
CA GLN A 220 -36.19 -31.50 -5.36
C GLN A 220 -37.22 -30.41 -5.03
N GLU A 221 -36.78 -29.18 -4.85
CA GLU A 221 -37.66 -28.04 -4.61
C GLU A 221 -38.69 -27.89 -5.73
N GLN A 222 -38.30 -28.15 -6.98
CA GLN A 222 -39.21 -28.10 -8.11
C GLN A 222 -40.16 -29.30 -8.16
N LEU A 223 -39.69 -30.50 -7.86
CA LEU A 223 -40.55 -31.68 -7.75
C LEU A 223 -41.64 -31.49 -6.68
N ASN A 224 -41.28 -30.96 -5.51
CA ASN A 224 -42.26 -30.61 -4.48
C ASN A 224 -43.23 -29.51 -4.95
N LYS A 225 -42.73 -28.47 -5.62
CA LYS A 225 -43.56 -27.40 -6.17
C LYS A 225 -44.52 -27.92 -7.24
N ALA A 226 -44.09 -28.87 -8.08
CA ALA A 226 -44.94 -29.51 -9.09
C ALA A 226 -46.14 -30.20 -8.45
N ASP A 227 -45.91 -30.98 -7.40
CA ASP A 227 -46.97 -31.66 -6.65
C ASP A 227 -47.92 -30.67 -5.96
N GLU A 228 -47.40 -29.59 -5.39
CA GLU A 228 -48.20 -28.54 -4.72
C GLU A 228 -49.19 -27.88 -5.68
N ILE A 229 -48.76 -27.56 -6.90
CA ILE A 229 -49.59 -26.86 -7.90
C ILE A 229 -50.38 -27.81 -8.82
N GLY A 230 -50.19 -29.12 -8.68
CA GLY A 230 -50.86 -30.14 -9.50
C GLY A 230 -50.26 -30.35 -10.91
N PHE A 231 -49.01 -29.92 -11.13
CA PHE A 231 -48.27 -30.26 -12.35
C PHE A 231 -47.86 -31.73 -12.29
N THR A 232 -48.31 -32.56 -13.23
CA THR A 232 -48.15 -34.04 -13.17
C THR A 232 -47.15 -34.60 -14.19
N ASP A 233 -46.57 -33.75 -15.04
CA ASP A 233 -45.66 -34.14 -16.13
C ASP A 233 -44.19 -33.92 -15.74
N TYR A 234 -43.78 -34.53 -14.63
CA TYR A 234 -42.42 -34.42 -14.10
C TYR A 234 -41.63 -35.74 -14.10
N GLY A 235 -42.13 -36.77 -14.79
CA GLY A 235 -41.63 -38.15 -14.71
C GLY A 235 -40.16 -38.35 -15.11
N GLU A 236 -39.66 -37.57 -16.06
CA GLU A 236 -38.26 -37.62 -16.50
C GLU A 236 -37.32 -36.94 -15.49
N TYR A 237 -37.71 -35.78 -14.95
CA TYR A 237 -36.95 -35.08 -13.90
C TYR A 237 -36.92 -35.87 -12.60
N ALA A 238 -38.04 -36.53 -12.26
CA ALA A 238 -38.08 -37.51 -11.19
C ALA A 238 -37.12 -38.68 -11.45
N GLY A 239 -36.95 -39.10 -12.72
CA GLY A 239 -35.97 -40.10 -13.12
C GLY A 239 -34.52 -39.64 -12.91
N ILE A 240 -34.20 -38.38 -13.28
CA ILE A 240 -32.87 -37.77 -13.10
C ILE A 240 -32.57 -37.57 -11.62
N TYR A 241 -33.54 -37.05 -10.85
CA TYR A 241 -33.44 -36.88 -9.41
C TYR A 241 -33.10 -38.19 -8.70
N ASN A 242 -33.84 -39.26 -9.03
CA ASN A 242 -33.67 -40.60 -8.47
C ASN A 242 -32.46 -41.37 -9.05
N ASN A 243 -31.80 -40.86 -10.10
CA ASN A 243 -30.63 -41.51 -10.68
C ASN A 243 -29.37 -41.12 -9.86
N PRO A 244 -28.69 -42.08 -9.21
CA PRO A 244 -27.45 -41.80 -8.49
C PRO A 244 -26.26 -41.48 -9.41
N ALA A 245 -26.37 -41.74 -10.72
CA ALA A 245 -25.31 -41.52 -11.71
C ALA A 245 -25.50 -40.25 -12.56
N ALA A 246 -26.51 -39.42 -12.28
CA ALA A 246 -26.72 -38.17 -13.01
C ALA A 246 -25.61 -37.16 -12.68
N THR A 247 -25.05 -36.49 -13.70
CA THR A 247 -24.02 -35.46 -13.50
C THR A 247 -24.61 -34.19 -12.89
N VAL A 248 -23.75 -33.30 -12.36
CA VAL A 248 -24.20 -32.00 -11.83
C VAL A 248 -24.99 -31.24 -12.88
N GLU A 249 -24.42 -31.17 -14.08
CA GLU A 249 -24.99 -30.48 -15.23
C GLU A 249 -26.34 -31.11 -15.62
N GLU A 250 -26.46 -32.44 -15.66
CA GLU A 250 -27.73 -33.12 -15.95
C GLU A 250 -28.81 -32.81 -14.89
N VAL A 251 -28.41 -32.70 -13.62
CA VAL A 251 -29.32 -32.42 -12.51
C VAL A 251 -29.72 -30.95 -12.46
N GLU A 252 -28.79 -30.03 -12.61
CA GLU A 252 -29.05 -28.58 -12.72
C GLU A 252 -29.92 -28.28 -13.93
N ALA A 253 -29.61 -28.90 -15.07
CA ALA A 253 -30.44 -28.83 -16.27
C ALA A 253 -31.83 -29.40 -15.99
N ALA A 254 -31.96 -30.52 -15.26
CA ALA A 254 -33.26 -31.07 -14.87
C ALA A 254 -34.01 -30.20 -13.85
N ALA A 255 -33.32 -29.59 -12.89
CA ALA A 255 -33.89 -28.68 -11.89
C ALA A 255 -34.48 -27.46 -12.59
N ALA A 256 -33.66 -26.82 -13.42
CA ALA A 256 -34.03 -25.68 -14.25
C ALA A 256 -35.17 -26.09 -15.19
N SER A 257 -35.06 -27.23 -15.89
CA SER A 257 -36.07 -27.71 -16.83
C SER A 257 -37.39 -28.09 -16.15
N LEU A 258 -37.39 -28.66 -14.95
CA LEU A 258 -38.63 -28.92 -14.21
C LEU A 258 -39.22 -27.62 -13.67
N LYS A 259 -38.40 -26.73 -13.12
CA LYS A 259 -38.85 -25.38 -12.72
C LYS A 259 -39.52 -24.71 -13.90
N GLN A 260 -38.84 -24.75 -15.04
CA GLN A 260 -39.28 -24.21 -16.30
C GLN A 260 -40.53 -24.93 -16.81
N ALA A 261 -40.67 -26.25 -16.65
CA ALA A 261 -41.84 -27.01 -17.09
C ALA A 261 -43.09 -26.70 -16.23
N ILE A 262 -42.91 -26.56 -14.92
CA ILE A 262 -43.92 -26.08 -13.97
C ILE A 262 -44.38 -24.68 -14.38
N VAL A 263 -43.41 -23.81 -14.58
CA VAL A 263 -43.60 -22.42 -14.96
C VAL A 263 -44.26 -22.30 -16.33
N ASP A 264 -43.79 -23.06 -17.32
CA ASP A 264 -44.32 -23.18 -18.68
C ASP A 264 -45.74 -23.73 -18.64
N TRP A 265 -46.04 -24.68 -17.77
CA TRP A 265 -47.40 -25.18 -17.58
C TRP A 265 -48.32 -24.11 -16.99
N GLN A 266 -47.90 -23.43 -15.92
CA GLN A 266 -48.64 -22.33 -15.30
C GLN A 266 -48.84 -21.17 -16.27
N SER A 267 -47.89 -20.97 -17.19
CA SER A 267 -47.88 -19.90 -18.18
C SER A 267 -48.36 -20.31 -19.57
N SER A 268 -48.69 -21.59 -19.79
CA SER A 268 -49.03 -22.17 -21.10
C SER A 268 -50.31 -21.57 -21.72
N SER A 269 -51.18 -21.02 -20.88
CA SER A 269 -52.39 -20.32 -21.29
C SER A 269 -52.22 -18.80 -21.37
N ALA A 270 -51.02 -18.26 -21.09
CA ALA A 270 -50.78 -16.82 -21.05
C ALA A 270 -50.82 -16.22 -22.45
N THR A 271 -51.60 -15.15 -22.62
CA THR A 271 -51.55 -14.25 -23.78
C THR A 271 -51.53 -12.80 -23.31
N PRO A 272 -51.21 -11.82 -24.16
CA PRO A 272 -51.25 -10.41 -23.78
C PRO A 272 -52.63 -9.96 -23.26
N GLU A 273 -53.71 -10.61 -23.71
CA GLU A 273 -55.10 -10.37 -23.31
C GLU A 273 -55.53 -11.16 -22.07
N THR A 274 -54.87 -12.30 -21.81
CA THR A 274 -55.08 -13.14 -20.62
C THR A 274 -53.73 -13.47 -19.98
N PRO A 275 -53.08 -12.49 -19.32
CA PRO A 275 -51.77 -12.70 -18.75
C PRO A 275 -51.86 -13.55 -17.47
N VAL A 276 -50.76 -14.23 -17.14
CA VAL A 276 -50.63 -15.01 -15.91
C VAL A 276 -49.96 -14.16 -14.85
N ASP A 277 -50.56 -14.09 -13.67
CA ASP A 277 -50.06 -13.29 -12.55
C ASP A 277 -48.89 -14.01 -11.86
N PHE A 278 -47.74 -13.35 -11.83
CA PHE A 278 -46.51 -13.79 -11.16
C PHE A 278 -46.15 -12.90 -9.97
N THR A 279 -47.06 -12.04 -9.50
CA THR A 279 -46.79 -11.09 -8.39
C THR A 279 -46.35 -11.79 -7.10
N ASN A 280 -46.82 -13.01 -6.87
CA ASN A 280 -46.47 -13.82 -5.70
C ASN A 280 -44.97 -14.19 -5.62
N VAL A 281 -44.22 -14.03 -6.71
CA VAL A 281 -42.76 -14.24 -6.69
C VAL A 281 -42.00 -13.02 -6.16
N ILE A 282 -42.66 -11.87 -6.06
CA ILE A 282 -42.09 -10.65 -5.48
C ILE A 282 -42.33 -10.69 -3.97
N THR A 283 -41.25 -10.82 -3.20
CA THR A 283 -41.30 -10.74 -1.74
C THR A 283 -41.65 -9.31 -1.33
N ASN A 284 -42.63 -9.17 -0.43
CA ASN A 284 -43.04 -7.88 0.13
C ASN A 284 -43.39 -6.84 -0.96
N SER A 285 -44.20 -7.24 -1.94
CA SER A 285 -44.50 -6.44 -3.14
C SER A 285 -45.24 -5.12 -2.87
N ALA A 286 -45.85 -4.98 -1.68
CA ALA A 286 -46.58 -3.80 -1.23
C ALA A 286 -46.08 -3.25 0.13
N PHE A 287 -44.86 -3.63 0.55
CA PHE A 287 -44.22 -3.16 1.80
C PHE A 287 -45.08 -3.32 3.08
N ASP A 288 -45.97 -4.31 3.11
CA ASP A 288 -46.99 -4.48 4.15
C ASP A 288 -46.42 -4.81 5.54
N ASP A 289 -45.19 -5.31 5.60
CA ASP A 289 -44.50 -5.56 6.87
C ASP A 289 -43.89 -4.29 7.49
N GLY A 290 -44.03 -3.13 6.83
CA GLY A 290 -43.52 -1.85 7.28
C GLY A 290 -42.01 -1.67 7.09
N THR A 291 -41.36 -2.53 6.31
CA THR A 291 -39.91 -2.51 6.08
C THR A 291 -39.59 -2.75 4.60
N THR A 292 -38.32 -2.61 4.23
CA THR A 292 -37.80 -3.00 2.90
C THR A 292 -37.32 -4.46 2.87
N ASN A 293 -37.75 -5.32 3.79
CA ASN A 293 -37.35 -6.73 3.82
C ASN A 293 -37.65 -7.40 2.48
N GLY A 294 -36.68 -8.17 1.98
CA GLY A 294 -36.74 -8.81 0.65
C GLY A 294 -36.31 -7.92 -0.51
N TRP A 295 -35.99 -6.64 -0.26
CA TRP A 295 -35.50 -5.70 -1.26
C TRP A 295 -34.06 -5.25 -0.98
N THR A 296 -33.24 -5.18 -2.01
CA THR A 296 -31.95 -4.49 -1.99
C THR A 296 -32.19 -3.00 -2.14
N THR A 297 -31.51 -2.17 -1.34
CA THR A 297 -31.78 -0.72 -1.30
C THR A 297 -30.52 0.12 -1.48
N VAL A 298 -30.61 1.21 -2.25
CA VAL A 298 -29.58 2.26 -2.34
C VAL A 298 -30.13 3.57 -1.79
N GLY A 299 -29.31 4.26 -1.00
CA GLY A 299 -29.64 5.58 -0.46
C GLY A 299 -30.60 5.57 0.73
N SER A 300 -30.71 4.44 1.44
CA SER A 300 -31.47 4.29 2.71
C SER A 300 -32.92 4.81 2.64
N PRO A 301 -33.76 4.26 1.73
CA PRO A 301 -35.18 4.62 1.67
C PRO A 301 -35.90 4.22 2.97
N GLY A 302 -36.84 5.05 3.39
CA GLY A 302 -37.74 4.75 4.52
C GLY A 302 -39.02 4.08 4.04
N VAL A 303 -39.72 3.38 4.94
CA VAL A 303 -41.08 2.88 4.67
C VAL A 303 -42.07 3.67 5.51
N GLN A 304 -43.11 4.19 4.87
CA GLN A 304 -44.19 4.92 5.53
C GLN A 304 -45.49 4.11 5.51
N SER A 305 -46.21 4.15 6.62
CA SER A 305 -47.55 3.58 6.75
C SER A 305 -48.61 4.68 6.78
N VAL A 306 -48.73 5.42 5.67
CA VAL A 306 -49.77 6.43 5.47
C VAL A 306 -50.45 6.20 4.12
N SER A 307 -51.72 6.61 4.01
CA SER A 307 -52.50 6.40 2.78
C SER A 307 -52.30 7.56 1.81
N TYR A 308 -52.07 7.25 0.53
CA TYR A 308 -52.20 8.14 -0.62
C TYR A 308 -53.04 7.44 -1.67
N GLU A 309 -54.14 8.04 -2.13
CA GLU A 309 -55.04 7.39 -3.10
C GLU A 309 -55.71 8.42 -4.00
N THR A 310 -56.09 8.02 -5.22
CA THR A 310 -56.87 8.84 -6.16
C THR A 310 -58.31 9.03 -5.66
N PRO A 311 -59.06 10.07 -6.07
CA PRO A 311 -60.41 10.35 -5.55
C PRO A 311 -61.43 9.26 -5.87
N ALA A 312 -61.22 8.57 -6.99
CA ALA A 312 -62.02 7.42 -7.41
C ALA A 312 -61.55 6.10 -6.77
N ASN A 313 -60.49 6.15 -5.94
CA ASN A 313 -59.83 5.00 -5.32
C ASN A 313 -59.33 3.97 -6.36
N GLU A 314 -58.85 4.46 -7.50
CA GLU A 314 -58.31 3.63 -8.59
C GLU A 314 -56.89 3.16 -8.28
N TYR A 315 -56.08 4.04 -7.70
CA TYR A 315 -54.72 3.72 -7.24
C TYR A 315 -54.60 4.15 -5.78
N LYS A 316 -54.03 3.26 -4.99
CA LYS A 316 -53.82 3.45 -3.56
C LYS A 316 -52.42 3.00 -3.19
N MET A 317 -51.78 3.78 -2.33
CA MET A 317 -50.55 3.44 -1.63
C MET A 317 -50.86 3.45 -0.13
N GLN A 318 -50.52 2.40 0.58
CA GLN A 318 -50.88 2.24 2.01
C GLN A 318 -49.64 2.03 2.89
N ASN A 319 -48.67 1.27 2.37
CA ASN A 319 -47.34 1.12 2.92
C ASN A 319 -46.37 1.29 1.76
N PHE A 320 -45.48 2.28 1.79
CA PHE A 320 -44.66 2.56 0.62
C PHE A 320 -43.23 2.90 0.98
N ALA A 321 -42.31 2.49 0.12
CA ALA A 321 -40.93 2.93 0.20
C ALA A 321 -40.84 4.35 -0.35
N GLU A 322 -40.21 5.26 0.40
CA GLU A 322 -39.98 6.64 0.00
C GLU A 322 -38.56 7.10 0.26
N LYS A 323 -38.18 8.17 -0.44
CA LYS A 323 -37.03 8.98 -0.10
C LYS A 323 -37.32 10.44 -0.38
N TRP A 324 -36.74 11.31 0.45
CA TRP A 324 -36.95 12.74 0.32
C TRP A 324 -35.81 13.61 0.81
N THR A 325 -35.74 14.82 0.26
CA THR A 325 -34.90 15.93 0.75
C THR A 325 -35.73 17.19 0.87
N TRP A 326 -35.40 18.04 1.84
CA TRP A 326 -36.19 19.25 2.14
C TRP A 326 -36.16 20.22 0.97
N ALA A 327 -37.33 20.62 0.49
CA ALA A 327 -37.49 21.67 -0.52
C ALA A 327 -38.73 22.53 -0.21
N ASP A 328 -38.60 23.85 -0.42
CA ASP A 328 -39.67 24.83 -0.31
C ASP A 328 -39.50 25.91 -1.39
N ALA A 329 -40.32 26.97 -1.36
CA ALA A 329 -40.27 28.05 -2.36
C ALA A 329 -38.91 28.77 -2.43
N SER A 330 -38.10 28.71 -1.37
CA SER A 330 -36.78 29.32 -1.28
C SER A 330 -35.62 28.33 -1.48
N ASN A 331 -35.89 27.02 -1.48
CA ASN A 331 -34.89 25.97 -1.59
C ASN A 331 -35.40 24.81 -2.48
N GLN A 332 -34.78 24.59 -3.65
CA GLN A 332 -35.23 23.62 -4.66
C GLN A 332 -34.31 22.38 -4.74
N ASN A 333 -33.87 21.87 -3.59
CA ASN A 333 -33.11 20.61 -3.49
C ASN A 333 -33.81 19.45 -4.23
N ASN A 334 -33.02 18.46 -4.65
CA ASN A 334 -33.48 17.26 -5.34
C ASN A 334 -32.62 16.04 -4.97
N LEU A 335 -33.01 14.86 -5.44
CA LEU A 335 -32.35 13.59 -5.13
C LEU A 335 -31.24 13.19 -6.13
N ALA A 336 -30.77 14.09 -7.01
CA ALA A 336 -29.71 13.75 -7.98
C ALA A 336 -28.41 13.28 -7.30
N ASN A 337 -28.04 13.90 -6.18
CA ASN A 337 -26.84 13.54 -5.39
C ASN A 337 -27.16 12.61 -4.21
N SER A 338 -28.39 12.12 -4.10
CA SER A 338 -28.81 11.19 -3.06
C SER A 338 -29.88 10.25 -3.60
N PRO A 339 -29.52 9.34 -4.54
CA PRO A 339 -30.48 8.53 -5.28
C PRO A 339 -31.24 7.57 -4.36
N MET A 340 -32.41 7.12 -4.82
CA MET A 340 -33.16 6.00 -4.25
C MET A 340 -33.12 4.83 -5.23
N GLU A 341 -32.89 3.62 -4.71
CA GLU A 341 -33.20 2.37 -5.41
C GLU A 341 -33.84 1.38 -4.44
N VAL A 342 -34.85 0.66 -4.90
CA VAL A 342 -35.33 -0.60 -4.31
C VAL A 342 -35.41 -1.65 -5.42
N SER A 343 -34.74 -2.78 -5.27
CA SER A 343 -34.68 -3.84 -6.29
C SER A 343 -34.69 -5.26 -5.74
N GLN A 344 -35.18 -6.21 -6.54
CA GLN A 344 -35.27 -7.64 -6.20
C GLN A 344 -34.97 -8.49 -7.44
N VAL A 345 -34.17 -9.55 -7.27
CA VAL A 345 -33.87 -10.53 -8.32
C VAL A 345 -34.87 -11.67 -8.22
N LEU A 346 -35.57 -11.94 -9.32
CA LEU A 346 -36.55 -13.00 -9.47
C LEU A 346 -35.95 -14.09 -10.35
N GLU A 347 -35.97 -15.34 -9.92
CA GLU A 347 -35.34 -16.41 -10.66
C GLU A 347 -36.33 -17.44 -11.17
N ASN A 348 -35.95 -18.10 -12.26
CA ASN A 348 -36.68 -19.16 -12.93
C ASN A 348 -38.08 -18.75 -13.37
N MET A 349 -38.11 -17.60 -14.02
CA MET A 349 -39.27 -16.97 -14.62
C MET A 349 -39.46 -17.50 -16.06
N PRO A 350 -40.70 -17.68 -16.55
CA PRO A 350 -40.89 -18.13 -17.93
C PRO A 350 -40.27 -17.20 -18.99
N VAL A 351 -39.44 -17.74 -19.89
CA VAL A 351 -38.92 -16.92 -20.99
C VAL A 351 -40.07 -16.39 -21.85
N GLY A 352 -40.09 -15.08 -22.09
CA GLY A 352 -41.19 -14.42 -22.80
C GLY A 352 -41.41 -13.00 -22.35
N LYS A 353 -42.57 -12.45 -22.75
CA LYS A 353 -42.91 -11.05 -22.50
C LYS A 353 -43.58 -10.89 -21.14
N TYR A 354 -43.17 -9.88 -20.40
CA TYR A 354 -43.68 -9.52 -19.08
C TYR A 354 -44.27 -8.12 -19.06
N ARG A 355 -45.09 -7.85 -18.05
CA ARG A 355 -45.55 -6.53 -17.64
C ARG A 355 -45.33 -6.35 -16.14
N LEU A 356 -44.46 -5.41 -15.79
CA LEU A 356 -44.28 -4.91 -14.42
C LEU A 356 -45.12 -3.65 -14.23
N THR A 357 -45.88 -3.60 -13.15
CA THR A 357 -46.66 -2.42 -12.76
C THR A 357 -46.39 -2.05 -11.32
N ALA A 358 -46.36 -0.76 -11.00
CA ALA A 358 -46.31 -0.28 -9.61
C ALA A 358 -47.02 1.07 -9.46
N ASN A 359 -47.54 1.34 -8.28
CA ASN A 359 -48.06 2.65 -7.92
C ASN A 359 -46.88 3.53 -7.49
N THR A 360 -46.67 4.65 -8.20
CA THR A 360 -45.49 5.49 -8.01
C THR A 360 -45.84 6.97 -7.85
N ILE A 361 -44.97 7.68 -7.15
CA ILE A 361 -44.97 9.14 -7.05
C ILE A 361 -43.54 9.64 -7.22
N GLY A 362 -43.38 10.77 -7.90
CA GLY A 362 -42.14 11.53 -7.95
C GLY A 362 -42.46 12.97 -8.32
N TYR A 363 -42.05 13.93 -7.50
CA TYR A 363 -42.29 15.35 -7.78
C TYR A 363 -41.38 16.30 -6.96
N GLN A 364 -41.42 17.60 -7.29
CA GLN A 364 -40.65 18.68 -6.66
C GLN A 364 -41.53 19.61 -5.76
N GLN A 365 -41.47 19.40 -4.45
CA GLN A 365 -42.26 20.11 -3.44
C GLN A 365 -42.01 21.61 -3.34
N GLY A 366 -40.79 22.07 -3.62
CA GLY A 366 -40.44 23.49 -3.59
C GLY A 366 -40.99 24.30 -4.76
N ASP A 367 -41.27 23.65 -5.89
CA ASP A 367 -41.87 24.28 -7.07
C ASP A 367 -42.76 23.29 -7.83
N ARG A 368 -44.06 23.36 -7.52
CA ARG A 368 -45.08 22.45 -8.04
C ARG A 368 -45.41 22.65 -9.51
N ALA A 369 -44.87 23.69 -10.14
CA ALA A 369 -45.03 23.92 -11.57
C ALA A 369 -43.99 23.16 -12.41
N LYS A 370 -42.95 22.58 -11.79
CA LYS A 370 -41.90 21.86 -12.50
C LYS A 370 -42.36 20.46 -12.94
N THR A 371 -42.09 20.14 -14.20
CA THR A 371 -42.23 18.79 -14.74
C THR A 371 -41.17 17.88 -14.12
N PRO A 372 -41.54 16.83 -13.38
CA PRO A 372 -40.61 15.87 -12.82
C PRO A 372 -39.94 15.01 -13.91
N TYR A 373 -38.72 14.52 -13.66
CA TYR A 373 -38.00 13.56 -14.52
C TYR A 373 -37.03 12.69 -13.72
N GLY A 374 -36.54 11.60 -14.32
CA GLY A 374 -35.45 10.80 -13.74
C GLY A 374 -35.90 9.82 -12.66
N VAL A 375 -37.16 9.36 -12.70
CA VAL A 375 -37.72 8.41 -11.74
C VAL A 375 -38.27 7.24 -12.53
N TYR A 376 -37.88 6.01 -12.22
CA TYR A 376 -38.19 4.85 -13.07
C TYR A 376 -38.66 3.65 -12.25
N ILE A 377 -39.59 2.88 -12.81
CA ILE A 377 -39.59 1.43 -12.57
C ILE A 377 -38.75 0.78 -13.67
N TYR A 378 -38.05 -0.29 -13.33
CA TYR A 378 -37.16 -0.97 -14.25
C TYR A 378 -37.21 -2.49 -14.08
N ALA A 379 -36.80 -3.18 -15.14
CA ALA A 379 -36.54 -4.61 -15.14
C ALA A 379 -35.22 -4.85 -15.90
N GLU A 380 -34.38 -5.73 -15.40
CA GLU A 380 -33.08 -6.09 -15.95
C GLU A 380 -33.01 -7.61 -16.04
N ASN A 381 -32.62 -8.14 -17.19
CA ASN A 381 -32.52 -9.58 -17.44
C ASN A 381 -31.31 -9.80 -18.37
N SER A 382 -30.43 -10.74 -18.01
CA SER A 382 -29.14 -10.99 -18.68
C SER A 382 -28.34 -9.71 -19.03
N GLY A 383 -28.31 -8.73 -18.12
CA GLY A 383 -27.57 -7.46 -18.28
C GLY A 383 -28.28 -6.38 -19.11
N ILE A 384 -29.49 -6.64 -19.61
CA ILE A 384 -30.27 -5.66 -20.39
C ILE A 384 -31.37 -5.03 -19.54
N GLU A 385 -31.32 -3.70 -19.36
CA GLU A 385 -32.33 -2.94 -18.63
C GLU A 385 -33.43 -2.38 -19.53
N SER A 386 -34.69 -2.62 -19.15
CA SER A 386 -35.89 -1.94 -19.64
C SER A 386 -36.44 -1.04 -18.53
N ARG A 387 -36.91 0.17 -18.85
CA ARG A 387 -37.43 1.11 -17.84
C ARG A 387 -38.61 1.95 -18.32
N ALA A 388 -39.47 2.37 -17.39
CA ALA A 388 -40.59 3.27 -17.63
C ALA A 388 -40.57 4.44 -16.63
N GLU A 389 -40.74 5.68 -17.12
CA GLU A 389 -40.83 6.89 -16.27
C GLU A 389 -41.96 6.75 -15.25
N ALA A 390 -41.74 7.15 -14.00
CA ALA A 390 -42.54 6.78 -12.84
C ALA A 390 -42.90 7.97 -11.92
N HIS A 391 -42.90 9.20 -12.43
CA HIS A 391 -43.18 10.42 -11.67
C HIS A 391 -44.63 10.95 -11.82
N SER A 392 -45.18 11.64 -10.82
CA SER A 392 -46.58 12.13 -10.83
C SER A 392 -46.68 13.60 -11.27
N LEU A 393 -47.76 13.96 -11.99
CA LEU A 393 -48.03 15.34 -12.45
C LEU A 393 -49.28 15.97 -11.80
N GLU A 394 -50.02 15.23 -10.97
CA GLU A 394 -51.33 15.62 -10.46
C GLU A 394 -51.37 15.73 -8.93
N PHE A 395 -52.09 16.74 -8.40
CA PHE A 395 -52.24 17.04 -6.97
C PHE A 395 -53.65 16.78 -6.44
N GLY A 396 -53.75 16.36 -5.18
CA GLY A 396 -54.99 16.16 -4.42
C GLY A 396 -55.06 14.89 -3.54
N GLY A 397 -53.95 14.18 -3.28
CA GLY A 397 -53.96 12.87 -2.60
C GLY A 397 -54.84 12.79 -1.33
N LEU A 398 -55.56 11.69 -1.12
CA LEU A 398 -56.30 11.47 0.13
C LEU A 398 -55.35 11.16 1.29
N ARG A 399 -55.36 11.97 2.35
CA ARG A 399 -54.61 11.75 3.60
C ARG A 399 -55.60 11.68 4.76
N ASP A 400 -55.50 10.64 5.59
CA ASP A 400 -56.47 10.33 6.66
C ASP A 400 -57.94 10.32 6.18
N GLY A 401 -58.16 9.94 4.91
CA GLY A 401 -59.49 9.91 4.28
C GLY A 401 -60.02 11.25 3.77
N VAL A 402 -59.19 12.30 3.69
CA VAL A 402 -59.58 13.64 3.20
C VAL A 402 -58.67 14.09 2.05
N VAL A 403 -59.25 14.70 1.00
CA VAL A 403 -58.52 15.19 -0.19
C VAL A 403 -57.59 16.32 0.24
N SER A 404 -56.28 16.13 0.03
CA SER A 404 -55.24 17.10 0.36
C SER A 404 -54.73 17.77 -0.91
N GLU A 405 -55.10 19.03 -1.11
CA GLU A 405 -54.65 19.90 -2.22
C GLU A 405 -53.12 20.14 -2.23
N THR A 406 -52.41 19.65 -1.21
CA THR A 406 -50.96 19.79 -1.06
C THR A 406 -50.15 18.53 -1.37
N ASP A 407 -50.82 17.39 -1.54
CA ASP A 407 -50.21 16.08 -1.71
C ASP A 407 -50.44 15.55 -3.14
N PRO A 408 -49.46 14.90 -3.80
CA PRO A 408 -49.66 14.35 -5.15
C PRO A 408 -50.47 13.06 -5.15
N TYR A 409 -51.13 12.74 -6.28
CA TYR A 409 -51.79 11.45 -6.46
C TYR A 409 -50.81 10.37 -6.91
N PRO A 410 -51.00 9.11 -6.45
CA PRO A 410 -50.32 7.97 -7.02
C PRO A 410 -50.77 7.72 -8.46
N ARG A 411 -49.82 7.31 -9.31
CA ARG A 411 -50.08 6.82 -10.67
C ARG A 411 -49.70 5.36 -10.77
N ASN A 412 -50.41 4.59 -11.59
CA ASN A 412 -49.94 3.27 -11.98
C ASN A 412 -48.95 3.40 -13.14
N THR A 413 -47.70 3.01 -12.90
CA THR A 413 -46.65 2.98 -13.92
C THR A 413 -46.52 1.57 -14.46
N VAL A 414 -46.46 1.44 -15.79
CA VAL A 414 -46.44 0.16 -16.50
C VAL A 414 -45.17 0.05 -17.34
N LEU A 415 -44.44 -1.06 -17.19
CA LEU A 415 -43.28 -1.43 -17.97
C LEU A 415 -43.51 -2.80 -18.58
N GLU A 416 -43.54 -2.89 -19.92
CA GLU A 416 -43.47 -4.18 -20.60
C GLU A 416 -42.03 -4.47 -21.04
N PHE A 417 -41.54 -5.68 -20.80
CA PHE A 417 -40.17 -6.09 -21.12
C PHE A 417 -40.15 -7.57 -21.52
N PHE A 418 -39.03 -8.05 -22.05
CA PHE A 418 -38.84 -9.46 -22.41
C PHE A 418 -37.79 -10.08 -21.50
N ALA A 419 -38.04 -11.26 -20.95
CA ALA A 419 -37.06 -12.04 -20.19
C ALA A 419 -36.53 -13.19 -21.04
N MET A 420 -35.22 -13.31 -21.06
CA MET A 420 -34.41 -14.13 -21.95
C MET A 420 -33.89 -15.40 -21.33
N ASP A 421 -33.71 -15.34 -20.03
CA ASP A 421 -33.46 -16.47 -19.16
C ASP A 421 -34.44 -16.40 -17.99
N GLY A 422 -34.30 -17.32 -17.05
CA GLY A 422 -35.14 -17.36 -15.87
C GLY A 422 -34.94 -16.18 -14.90
N THR A 423 -33.94 -15.32 -15.06
CA THR A 423 -33.51 -14.39 -13.99
C THR A 423 -33.82 -12.94 -14.31
N ILE A 424 -34.90 -12.42 -13.73
CA ILE A 424 -35.36 -11.03 -13.91
C ILE A 424 -35.12 -10.23 -12.63
N LYS A 425 -34.24 -9.24 -12.67
CA LYS A 425 -34.17 -8.20 -11.64
C LYS A 425 -35.22 -7.13 -11.92
N ILE A 426 -36.02 -6.76 -10.94
CA ILE A 426 -37.02 -5.69 -11.05
C ILE A 426 -36.79 -4.65 -9.96
N GLY A 427 -37.24 -3.41 -10.19
CA GLY A 427 -37.15 -2.40 -9.15
C GLY A 427 -37.69 -1.03 -9.51
N PHE A 428 -37.42 -0.09 -8.61
CA PHE A 428 -37.68 1.33 -8.76
C PHE A 428 -36.42 2.11 -8.42
N LYS A 429 -36.03 3.08 -9.26
CA LYS A 429 -34.82 3.87 -9.05
C LYS A 429 -34.94 5.31 -9.54
N THR A 430 -34.13 6.18 -8.97
CA THR A 430 -33.92 7.54 -9.48
C THR A 430 -32.59 7.65 -10.21
N VAL A 431 -32.59 8.29 -11.38
CA VAL A 431 -31.38 8.58 -12.16
C VAL A 431 -31.39 10.06 -12.53
N ASN A 432 -30.46 10.84 -11.96
CA ASN A 432 -30.35 12.29 -12.17
C ASN A 432 -31.70 13.01 -12.07
N THR A 433 -32.45 12.80 -10.99
CA THR A 433 -33.83 13.32 -10.87
C THR A 433 -33.89 14.77 -10.37
N ASN A 434 -34.85 15.55 -10.86
CA ASN A 434 -35.20 16.84 -10.25
C ASN A 434 -36.25 16.73 -9.12
N CYS A 435 -36.74 15.53 -8.82
CA CYS A 435 -37.67 15.29 -7.73
C CYS A 435 -36.95 15.42 -6.40
N ASN A 436 -37.61 16.04 -5.41
CA ASN A 436 -37.13 16.04 -4.03
C ASN A 436 -37.84 14.98 -3.18
N TRP A 437 -38.98 14.45 -3.63
CA TRP A 437 -39.75 13.40 -2.98
C TRP A 437 -40.16 12.35 -4.02
N VAL A 438 -39.89 11.09 -3.73
CA VAL A 438 -40.27 9.92 -4.56
C VAL A 438 -40.80 8.81 -3.68
N ALA A 439 -41.76 8.04 -4.19
CA ALA A 439 -42.36 6.91 -3.49
C ALA A 439 -42.81 5.80 -4.46
N VAL A 440 -42.81 4.55 -3.98
CA VAL A 440 -43.27 3.38 -4.73
C VAL A 440 -43.97 2.35 -3.83
N ASP A 441 -45.02 1.73 -4.36
CA ASP A 441 -45.85 0.72 -3.70
C ASP A 441 -46.50 -0.21 -4.75
N ASN A 442 -47.04 -1.35 -4.31
CA ASN A 442 -47.86 -2.29 -5.09
C ASN A 442 -47.20 -2.77 -6.40
N PHE A 443 -45.98 -3.30 -6.30
CA PHE A 443 -45.38 -4.00 -7.43
C PHE A 443 -46.23 -5.21 -7.82
N LYS A 444 -46.49 -5.35 -9.12
CA LYS A 444 -47.20 -6.47 -9.72
C LYS A 444 -46.49 -6.89 -11.00
N LEU A 445 -46.29 -8.19 -11.17
CA LEU A 445 -45.61 -8.77 -12.32
C LEU A 445 -46.53 -9.76 -13.02
N GLU A 446 -46.71 -9.58 -14.32
CA GLU A 446 -47.56 -10.41 -15.16
C GLU A 446 -46.75 -10.99 -16.33
N TYR A 447 -46.94 -12.27 -16.63
CA TYR A 447 -46.40 -12.91 -17.82
C TYR A 447 -47.43 -12.88 -18.95
N LEU A 448 -47.05 -12.37 -20.12
CA LEU A 448 -47.90 -12.13 -21.28
C LEU A 448 -47.79 -13.24 -22.35
N GLY A 449 -46.97 -14.28 -22.14
CA GLY A 449 -46.70 -15.34 -23.11
C GLY A 449 -45.34 -15.18 -23.83
N LYS A 450 -44.95 -16.20 -24.61
CA LYS A 450 -43.64 -16.28 -25.30
C LYS A 450 -43.37 -15.15 -26.32
N GLY A 451 -44.39 -14.39 -26.72
CA GLY A 451 -44.31 -13.36 -27.78
C GLY A 451 -44.14 -13.95 -29.18
N GLU A 452 -44.38 -13.17 -30.23
CA GLU A 452 -43.96 -13.55 -31.60
C GLU A 452 -42.41 -13.51 -31.67
N GLY A 453 -41.73 -14.65 -31.84
CA GLY A 453 -40.28 -14.73 -32.09
C GLY A 453 -39.43 -15.58 -31.11
N GLY A 454 -39.85 -15.81 -29.85
CA GLY A 454 -39.18 -16.71 -28.88
C GLY A 454 -37.71 -16.36 -28.51
N VAL A 455 -36.97 -17.34 -27.94
CA VAL A 455 -35.54 -17.24 -27.56
C VAL A 455 -34.63 -16.96 -28.76
N ALA A 456 -34.99 -17.43 -29.96
CA ALA A 456 -34.29 -17.10 -31.19
C ALA A 456 -34.33 -15.59 -31.50
N GLY A 457 -35.47 -14.92 -31.24
CA GLY A 457 -35.59 -13.47 -31.34
C GLY A 457 -34.74 -12.71 -30.32
N ILE A 458 -34.39 -13.35 -29.21
CA ILE A 458 -33.46 -12.80 -28.23
C ILE A 458 -32.02 -13.00 -28.63
N LEU A 459 -31.62 -14.20 -29.03
CA LEU A 459 -30.26 -14.42 -29.52
C LEU A 459 -30.01 -13.48 -30.70
N GLU A 460 -31.01 -13.30 -31.58
CA GLU A 460 -30.99 -12.28 -32.62
C GLU A 460 -30.90 -10.86 -32.03
N ASN A 461 -31.63 -10.53 -30.95
CA ASN A 461 -31.54 -9.23 -30.27
C ASN A 461 -30.20 -8.99 -29.55
N VAL A 462 -29.64 -9.93 -28.80
CA VAL A 462 -28.35 -9.83 -28.11
C VAL A 462 -27.20 -9.88 -29.12
N LEU A 463 -27.32 -10.69 -30.17
CA LEU A 463 -26.41 -10.64 -31.31
C LEU A 463 -26.51 -9.28 -31.99
N THR A 464 -27.73 -8.77 -32.21
CA THR A 464 -27.95 -7.41 -32.71
C THR A 464 -27.33 -6.40 -31.76
N GLN A 465 -27.41 -6.55 -30.44
CA GLN A 465 -26.81 -5.65 -29.46
C GLN A 465 -25.29 -5.78 -29.38
N ALA A 466 -24.72 -6.97 -29.54
CA ALA A 466 -23.28 -7.19 -29.57
C ALA A 466 -22.67 -6.66 -30.87
N GLU A 467 -23.40 -6.82 -31.97
CA GLU A 467 -23.12 -6.18 -33.25
C GLU A 467 -23.34 -4.68 -33.17
N GLU A 468 -24.40 -4.17 -32.55
CA GLU A 468 -24.67 -2.75 -32.34
C GLU A 468 -23.72 -2.12 -31.33
N LEU A 469 -23.19 -2.87 -30.36
CA LEU A 469 -22.17 -2.42 -29.41
C LEU A 469 -20.86 -2.24 -30.16
N LYS A 470 -20.42 -3.28 -30.89
CA LYS A 470 -19.18 -3.20 -31.69
C LYS A 470 -19.34 -2.19 -32.82
N ASN A 471 -20.42 -2.24 -33.58
CA ASN A 471 -20.74 -1.26 -34.62
C ASN A 471 -20.90 0.12 -33.99
N GLY A 472 -21.44 0.22 -32.79
CA GLY A 472 -21.58 1.46 -32.02
C GLY A 472 -20.21 2.02 -31.66
N TYR A 473 -19.30 1.19 -31.16
CA TYR A 473 -17.90 1.57 -30.94
C TYR A 473 -17.22 1.94 -32.25
N ASP A 474 -17.36 1.16 -33.32
CA ASP A 474 -16.76 1.44 -34.62
C ASP A 474 -17.34 2.73 -35.27
N LEU A 475 -18.66 2.96 -35.16
CA LEU A 475 -19.37 4.15 -35.65
C LEU A 475 -19.00 5.39 -34.83
N ASN A 476 -18.91 5.24 -33.50
CA ASN A 476 -18.43 6.28 -32.59
C ASN A 476 -16.90 6.39 -32.60
N LYS A 477 -16.21 5.56 -33.38
CA LYS A 477 -14.75 5.52 -33.54
C LYS A 477 -13.98 5.30 -32.23
N LYS A 478 -14.55 4.53 -31.30
CA LYS A 478 -13.89 4.04 -30.08
C LYS A 478 -12.77 3.07 -30.45
N LYS A 479 -11.66 3.11 -29.72
CA LYS A 479 -10.50 2.22 -29.88
C LYS A 479 -10.44 1.21 -28.73
N TYR A 480 -9.79 0.09 -29.01
CA TYR A 480 -9.60 -1.08 -28.15
C TYR A 480 -8.50 -1.93 -28.80
N SER A 481 -7.90 -2.89 -28.08
CA SER A 481 -6.77 -3.63 -28.63
C SER A 481 -7.13 -4.47 -29.87
N ALA A 482 -6.19 -4.62 -30.80
CA ALA A 482 -6.36 -5.50 -31.97
C ALA A 482 -6.46 -6.98 -31.54
N ALA A 483 -5.76 -7.35 -30.47
CA ALA A 483 -5.83 -8.68 -29.88
C ALA A 483 -7.21 -8.97 -29.25
N GLY A 484 -7.78 -7.99 -28.54
CA GLY A 484 -9.12 -8.06 -27.98
C GLY A 484 -10.20 -8.15 -29.05
N GLU A 485 -10.09 -7.37 -30.13
CA GLU A 485 -11.01 -7.47 -31.27
C GLU A 485 -10.98 -8.83 -31.95
N ALA A 486 -9.79 -9.39 -32.19
CA ALA A 486 -9.67 -10.69 -32.84
C ALA A 486 -10.43 -11.76 -32.04
N LYS A 487 -10.28 -11.76 -30.71
CA LYS A 487 -11.01 -12.63 -29.80
C LYS A 487 -12.52 -12.38 -29.83
N TYR A 488 -12.94 -11.11 -29.82
CA TYR A 488 -14.36 -10.75 -29.83
C TYR A 488 -15.05 -11.09 -31.17
N ASN A 489 -14.37 -10.90 -32.30
CA ASN A 489 -14.89 -11.26 -33.62
C ASN A 489 -15.00 -12.78 -33.80
N GLU A 490 -14.03 -13.55 -33.28
CA GLU A 490 -14.10 -15.01 -33.27
C GLU A 490 -15.32 -15.50 -32.47
N LEU A 491 -15.59 -14.87 -31.32
CA LEU A 491 -16.77 -15.12 -30.51
C LEU A 491 -18.07 -14.77 -31.25
N LEU A 492 -18.16 -13.58 -31.85
CA LEU A 492 -19.33 -13.16 -32.64
C LEU A 492 -19.64 -14.12 -33.79
N GLU A 493 -18.63 -14.54 -34.56
CA GLU A 493 -18.80 -15.46 -35.68
C GLU A 493 -19.28 -16.84 -35.20
N THR A 494 -18.73 -17.32 -34.08
CA THR A 494 -19.16 -18.57 -33.43
C THR A 494 -20.64 -18.51 -33.06
N VAL A 495 -21.09 -17.40 -32.46
CA VAL A 495 -22.49 -17.22 -32.07
C VAL A 495 -23.42 -17.06 -33.29
N LYS A 496 -22.99 -16.39 -34.36
CA LYS A 496 -23.75 -16.27 -35.63
C LYS A 496 -24.02 -17.61 -36.30
N GLN A 497 -22.99 -18.45 -36.38
CA GLN A 497 -23.10 -19.79 -36.96
C GLN A 497 -24.09 -20.64 -36.17
N ALA A 498 -24.09 -20.49 -34.85
CA ALA A 498 -25.02 -21.15 -33.97
C ALA A 498 -26.46 -20.60 -34.07
N ALA A 499 -26.65 -19.28 -34.16
CA ALA A 499 -27.96 -18.64 -34.36
C ALA A 499 -28.64 -19.01 -35.69
N SER A 500 -27.84 -19.41 -36.69
CA SER A 500 -28.32 -19.86 -38.01
C SER A 500 -28.86 -21.29 -38.00
N ASN A 501 -28.69 -22.03 -36.90
CA ASN A 501 -29.12 -23.41 -36.75
C ASN A 501 -30.59 -23.45 -36.24
N PRO A 502 -31.57 -23.87 -37.05
CA PRO A 502 -32.98 -23.91 -36.63
C PRO A 502 -33.28 -24.98 -35.56
N ASP A 503 -32.34 -25.88 -35.29
CA ASP A 503 -32.44 -26.96 -34.31
C ASP A 503 -31.55 -26.71 -33.06
N ILE A 504 -31.10 -25.47 -32.82
CA ILE A 504 -30.31 -25.12 -31.62
C ILE A 504 -31.18 -25.24 -30.36
N ASP A 505 -30.68 -25.92 -29.33
CA ASP A 505 -31.38 -26.05 -28.05
C ASP A 505 -31.30 -24.76 -27.21
N GLU A 506 -32.30 -24.54 -26.35
CA GLU A 506 -32.45 -23.32 -25.55
C GLU A 506 -31.29 -23.12 -24.52
N GLU A 507 -30.65 -24.20 -24.07
CA GLU A 507 -29.54 -24.17 -23.11
C GLU A 507 -28.23 -23.68 -23.77
N ALA A 508 -27.93 -24.18 -24.97
CA ALA A 508 -26.83 -23.71 -25.81
C ALA A 508 -26.98 -22.22 -26.17
N VAL A 509 -28.22 -21.75 -26.39
CA VAL A 509 -28.48 -20.31 -26.58
C VAL A 509 -28.16 -19.51 -25.32
N GLY A 510 -28.53 -19.98 -24.13
CA GLY A 510 -28.20 -19.33 -22.87
C GLY A 510 -26.68 -19.23 -22.61
N VAL A 511 -25.92 -20.28 -22.92
CA VAL A 511 -24.44 -20.28 -22.84
C VAL A 511 -23.83 -19.28 -23.84
N MET A 512 -24.39 -19.19 -25.05
CA MET A 512 -23.92 -18.23 -26.06
C MET A 512 -24.24 -16.79 -25.66
N VAL A 513 -25.39 -16.52 -25.06
CA VAL A 513 -25.74 -15.20 -24.51
C VAL A 513 -24.74 -14.80 -23.41
N LYS A 514 -24.47 -15.68 -22.43
CA LYS A 514 -23.49 -15.40 -21.37
C LYS A 514 -22.07 -15.20 -21.90
N SER A 515 -21.64 -16.03 -22.85
CA SER A 515 -20.31 -15.92 -23.46
C SER A 515 -20.17 -14.61 -24.24
N LEU A 516 -21.20 -14.25 -25.00
CA LEU A 516 -21.24 -12.98 -25.74
C LEU A 516 -21.26 -11.78 -24.79
N GLN A 517 -21.99 -11.85 -23.67
CA GLN A 517 -22.01 -10.82 -22.64
C GLN A 517 -20.64 -10.65 -21.96
N ALA A 518 -19.98 -11.74 -21.55
CA ALA A 518 -18.63 -11.67 -21.00
C ALA A 518 -17.62 -11.15 -22.02
N GLY A 519 -17.81 -11.49 -23.30
CA GLY A 519 -17.05 -10.91 -24.41
C GLY A 519 -17.29 -9.42 -24.55
N MET A 520 -18.54 -8.96 -24.41
CA MET A 520 -18.91 -7.54 -24.41
C MET A 520 -18.29 -6.80 -23.22
N ASP A 521 -18.27 -7.41 -22.03
CA ASP A 521 -17.65 -6.83 -20.82
C ASP A 521 -16.12 -6.74 -20.96
N THR A 522 -15.49 -7.78 -21.50
CA THR A 522 -14.04 -7.77 -21.80
C THR A 522 -13.71 -6.71 -22.82
N LEU A 523 -14.50 -6.61 -23.90
CA LEU A 523 -14.34 -5.57 -24.91
C LEU A 523 -14.57 -4.18 -24.30
N LYS A 524 -15.54 -4.04 -23.39
CA LYS A 524 -15.80 -2.80 -22.67
C LYS A 524 -14.63 -2.40 -21.77
N ALA A 525 -14.05 -3.33 -21.01
CA ALA A 525 -12.85 -3.07 -20.19
C ALA A 525 -11.63 -2.71 -21.06
N ASP A 526 -11.46 -3.33 -22.23
CA ASP A 526 -10.43 -2.98 -23.21
C ASP A 526 -10.67 -1.56 -23.78
N VAL A 527 -11.91 -1.22 -24.11
CA VAL A 527 -12.31 0.16 -24.49
C VAL A 527 -12.05 1.13 -23.35
N GLU A 528 -12.38 0.79 -22.11
CA GLU A 528 -12.13 1.63 -20.92
C GLU A 528 -10.64 1.85 -20.70
N ALA A 529 -9.81 0.82 -20.89
CA ALA A 529 -8.35 0.94 -20.82
C ALA A 529 -7.78 1.82 -21.95
N TYR A 530 -8.35 1.76 -23.15
CA TYR A 530 -7.98 2.63 -24.27
C TYR A 530 -8.47 4.07 -24.10
N ASP A 531 -9.67 4.25 -23.52
CA ASP A 531 -10.18 5.56 -23.10
C ASP A 531 -9.29 6.13 -21.99
N ALA A 532 -8.85 5.30 -21.03
CA ALA A 532 -7.92 5.69 -19.96
C ALA A 532 -6.52 5.98 -20.49
N LEU A 533 -6.00 5.19 -21.45
CA LEU A 533 -4.75 5.48 -22.16
C LEU A 533 -4.84 6.83 -22.86
N THR A 534 -5.94 7.09 -23.57
CA THR A 534 -6.15 8.38 -24.24
C THR A 534 -6.23 9.50 -23.23
N ALA A 535 -7.04 9.35 -22.19
CA ALA A 535 -7.19 10.33 -21.13
C ALA A 535 -5.85 10.61 -20.45
N LYS A 536 -5.05 9.57 -20.20
CA LYS A 536 -3.73 9.70 -19.60
C LYS A 536 -2.72 10.35 -20.54
N THR A 537 -2.76 10.01 -21.82
CA THR A 537 -1.91 10.65 -22.84
C THR A 537 -2.27 12.13 -23.01
N VAL A 538 -3.57 12.46 -22.99
CA VAL A 538 -4.07 13.84 -22.97
C VAL A 538 -3.69 14.54 -21.69
N GLU A 539 -3.86 13.94 -20.52
CA GLU A 539 -3.45 14.50 -19.23
C GLU A 539 -1.95 14.82 -19.25
N LEU A 540 -1.11 13.91 -19.74
CA LEU A 540 0.34 14.13 -19.86
C LEU A 540 0.69 15.22 -20.89
N SER A 541 -0.10 15.35 -21.97
CA SER A 541 0.05 16.41 -22.97
C SER A 541 -0.45 17.76 -22.46
N GLU A 542 -1.57 17.81 -21.76
CA GLU A 542 -2.15 19.01 -21.13
C GLU A 542 -1.26 19.48 -20.00
N ALA A 543 -0.76 18.56 -19.16
CA ALA A 543 0.23 18.88 -18.14
C ALA A 543 1.50 19.50 -18.75
N TRP A 544 1.91 19.05 -19.94
CA TRP A 544 2.98 19.71 -20.68
C TRP A 544 2.56 21.08 -21.23
N ASP A 545 1.42 21.19 -21.91
CA ASP A 545 0.92 22.45 -22.50
C ASP A 545 0.61 23.53 -21.45
N GLU A 546 0.25 23.14 -20.23
CA GLU A 546 -0.01 24.03 -19.09
C GLU A 546 1.25 24.28 -18.25
N SER A 547 2.31 23.52 -18.48
CA SER A 547 3.58 23.72 -17.79
C SER A 547 4.25 25.03 -18.20
N ALA A 548 5.24 25.44 -17.41
CA ALA A 548 6.15 26.52 -17.77
C ALA A 548 7.03 26.21 -19.01
N TYR A 549 6.94 25.01 -19.59
CA TYR A 549 7.76 24.53 -20.71
C TYR A 549 6.96 24.29 -21.99
N ALA A 550 5.71 24.72 -22.06
CA ALA A 550 4.85 24.53 -23.23
C ALA A 550 5.46 25.07 -24.55
N ASP A 551 6.30 26.11 -24.46
CA ASP A 551 6.99 26.71 -25.62
C ASP A 551 8.31 25.99 -25.99
N GLN A 552 8.71 24.94 -25.26
CA GLN A 552 9.97 24.21 -25.44
C GLN A 552 9.78 22.94 -26.29
N ALA A 553 10.83 22.55 -27.04
CA ALA A 553 10.81 21.33 -27.84
C ALA A 553 11.43 20.17 -27.05
N PHE A 554 10.63 19.18 -26.66
CA PHE A 554 11.06 18.02 -25.86
C PHE A 554 10.95 16.73 -26.68
N PRO A 555 11.86 16.48 -27.64
CA PRO A 555 11.68 15.44 -28.65
C PRO A 555 11.56 14.02 -28.08
N GLU A 556 12.21 13.70 -26.96
CA GLU A 556 12.08 12.38 -26.33
C GLU A 556 10.74 12.18 -25.59
N TYR A 557 10.22 13.24 -24.96
CA TYR A 557 8.90 13.22 -24.32
C TYR A 557 7.79 13.21 -25.38
N GLU A 558 7.96 14.00 -26.45
CA GLU A 558 7.14 13.95 -27.66
C GLU A 558 7.16 12.55 -28.29
N GLU A 559 8.32 11.92 -28.43
CA GLU A 559 8.43 10.56 -28.97
C GLU A 559 7.68 9.57 -28.09
N TYR A 560 7.76 9.69 -26.76
CA TYR A 560 7.04 8.83 -25.84
C TYR A 560 5.52 9.01 -25.92
N LEU A 561 5.03 10.25 -25.89
CA LEU A 561 3.61 10.55 -26.07
C LEU A 561 3.12 10.07 -27.44
N SER A 562 3.87 10.36 -28.51
CA SER A 562 3.55 9.90 -29.85
C SER A 562 3.59 8.38 -29.96
N GLY A 563 4.43 7.70 -29.17
CA GLY A 563 4.45 6.24 -29.07
C GLY A 563 3.21 5.67 -28.39
N LEU A 564 2.67 6.35 -27.37
CA LEU A 564 1.39 6.01 -26.74
C LEU A 564 0.23 6.25 -27.73
N GLU A 565 0.25 7.38 -28.44
CA GLU A 565 -0.71 7.69 -29.51
C GLU A 565 -0.61 6.68 -30.66
N ASP A 566 0.59 6.30 -31.09
CA ASP A 566 0.82 5.30 -32.12
C ASP A 566 0.32 3.92 -31.65
N ALA A 567 0.56 3.55 -30.38
CA ALA A 567 0.06 2.31 -29.82
C ALA A 567 -1.46 2.30 -29.70
N TYR A 568 -2.07 3.45 -29.42
CA TYR A 568 -3.50 3.68 -29.45
C TYR A 568 -4.06 3.59 -30.89
N GLU A 569 -3.45 4.27 -31.85
CA GLU A 569 -3.88 4.34 -33.24
C GLU A 569 -3.74 2.99 -33.94
N ASN A 570 -2.60 2.31 -33.74
CA ASN A 570 -2.30 0.98 -34.28
C ASN A 570 -2.90 -0.15 -33.44
N ARG A 571 -3.49 0.15 -32.28
CA ARG A 571 -4.18 -0.79 -31.40
C ARG A 571 -3.28 -1.92 -30.88
N THR A 572 -2.05 -1.56 -30.50
CA THR A 572 -1.01 -2.47 -30.01
C THR A 572 -0.70 -2.33 -28.52
N PHE A 573 -1.27 -1.35 -27.83
CA PHE A 573 -1.11 -1.19 -26.39
C PHE A 573 -1.65 -2.40 -25.61
N ASN A 574 -0.95 -2.79 -24.55
CA ASN A 574 -1.33 -3.86 -23.63
C ASN A 574 -2.06 -3.25 -22.41
N PRO A 575 -3.37 -3.51 -22.21
CA PRO A 575 -4.13 -2.93 -21.10
C PRO A 575 -3.55 -3.17 -19.69
N LEU A 576 -2.73 -4.20 -19.49
CA LEU A 576 -2.08 -4.52 -18.21
C LEU A 576 -0.89 -3.62 -17.86
N GLU A 577 -0.46 -2.74 -18.78
CA GLU A 577 0.71 -1.86 -18.60
C GLU A 577 0.32 -0.43 -18.21
N LEU A 578 -0.97 -0.16 -17.97
CA LEU A 578 -1.50 1.18 -17.68
C LEU A 578 -0.78 1.87 -16.50
N ASP A 579 -0.56 1.14 -15.41
CA ASP A 579 0.07 1.67 -14.19
C ASP A 579 1.55 2.04 -14.39
N SER A 580 2.18 1.60 -15.49
CA SER A 580 3.58 1.90 -15.79
C SER A 580 3.80 3.19 -16.59
N ILE A 581 2.73 3.85 -17.04
CA ILE A 581 2.81 5.04 -17.91
C ILE A 581 3.37 6.26 -17.15
N GLN A 582 2.79 6.59 -16.00
CA GLN A 582 3.17 7.78 -15.24
C GLN A 582 4.65 7.77 -14.82
N PRO A 583 5.19 6.70 -14.21
CA PRO A 583 6.60 6.71 -13.77
C PRO A 583 7.61 6.85 -14.91
N ARG A 584 7.24 6.42 -16.14
CA ARG A 584 8.07 6.59 -17.33
C ARG A 584 8.00 8.01 -17.88
N ALA A 585 6.82 8.62 -17.88
CA ALA A 585 6.62 10.00 -18.31
C ALA A 585 7.45 10.97 -17.44
N ASP A 586 7.36 10.85 -16.11
CA ASP A 586 8.04 11.74 -15.17
C ASP A 586 9.57 11.73 -15.36
N ARG A 587 10.14 10.55 -15.62
CA ARG A 587 11.58 10.39 -15.86
C ARG A 587 12.04 11.09 -17.13
N LEU A 588 11.26 10.97 -18.21
CA LEU A 588 11.55 11.62 -19.49
C LEU A 588 11.40 13.12 -19.39
N TRP A 589 10.31 13.58 -18.75
CA TRP A 589 10.03 14.99 -18.50
C TRP A 589 11.20 15.73 -17.86
N ILE A 590 11.67 15.22 -16.71
CA ILE A 590 12.80 15.80 -15.98
C ILE A 590 14.07 15.84 -16.84
N SER A 591 14.28 14.82 -17.66
CA SER A 591 15.47 14.75 -18.54
C SER A 591 15.42 15.80 -19.65
N CYS A 592 14.26 16.03 -20.27
CA CYS A 592 14.11 17.03 -21.31
C CYS A 592 14.27 18.47 -20.79
N VAL A 593 13.67 18.80 -19.63
CA VAL A 593 13.84 20.13 -19.00
C VAL A 593 15.31 20.43 -18.74
N LYS A 594 16.07 19.46 -18.23
CA LYS A 594 17.50 19.61 -17.95
C LYS A 594 18.30 19.93 -19.23
N ASN A 595 17.99 19.27 -20.34
CA ASN A 595 18.62 19.57 -21.63
C ASN A 595 18.27 20.98 -22.13
N ALA A 596 17.03 21.43 -21.95
CA ALA A 596 16.60 22.77 -22.36
C ALA A 596 17.29 23.88 -21.54
N LEU A 597 17.55 23.66 -20.25
CA LEU A 597 18.37 24.55 -19.42
C LEU A 597 19.81 24.65 -19.96
N ILE A 598 20.43 23.51 -20.33
CA ILE A 598 21.79 23.47 -20.89
C ILE A 598 21.87 24.22 -22.23
N ASN A 599 20.86 24.07 -23.08
CA ASN A 599 20.80 24.73 -24.38
C ASN A 599 20.41 26.21 -24.32
N GLY A 600 20.02 26.71 -23.14
CA GLY A 600 19.54 28.09 -22.95
C GLY A 600 18.16 28.35 -23.56
N GLU A 601 17.35 27.30 -23.71
CA GLU A 601 16.00 27.37 -24.29
C GLU A 601 14.97 27.80 -23.23
N THR A 602 15.20 27.43 -21.97
CA THR A 602 14.46 27.91 -20.79
C THR A 602 15.42 28.32 -19.67
N ASN A 603 14.93 29.13 -18.74
CA ASN A 603 15.57 29.41 -17.46
C ASN A 603 14.73 28.97 -16.26
N ASN A 604 13.53 28.42 -16.47
CA ASN A 604 12.62 28.06 -15.39
C ASN A 604 13.02 26.71 -14.78
N VAL A 605 13.42 26.72 -13.51
CA VAL A 605 13.75 25.49 -12.75
C VAL A 605 12.59 25.10 -11.83
N THR A 606 11.73 26.06 -11.44
CA THR A 606 10.52 25.80 -10.63
C THR A 606 9.67 24.65 -11.18
N GLY A 607 9.53 24.54 -12.50
CA GLY A 607 8.66 23.53 -13.13
C GLY A 607 9.10 22.06 -12.97
N ILE A 608 10.30 21.80 -12.44
CA ILE A 608 10.73 20.44 -12.05
C ILE A 608 10.84 20.25 -10.53
N MET A 609 10.46 21.27 -9.75
CA MET A 609 10.29 21.15 -8.31
C MET A 609 9.01 20.40 -7.99
N VAL A 610 9.02 19.65 -6.90
CA VAL A 610 7.81 19.02 -6.36
C VAL A 610 7.17 19.97 -5.35
N ASN A 611 5.89 20.29 -5.56
CA ASN A 611 5.07 21.09 -4.64
C ASN A 611 5.72 22.41 -4.17
N PRO A 612 6.21 23.30 -5.08
CA PRO A 612 6.86 24.56 -4.68
C PRO A 612 5.89 25.59 -4.04
N GLY A 613 4.57 25.39 -4.18
CA GLY A 613 3.50 26.27 -3.67
C GLY A 613 2.64 25.68 -2.55
N TRP A 614 3.01 24.52 -1.98
CA TRP A 614 2.35 23.94 -0.80
C TRP A 614 0.81 23.77 -0.92
N ASP A 615 0.31 23.51 -2.12
CA ASP A 615 -1.14 23.52 -2.43
C ASP A 615 -1.93 22.40 -1.75
N ALA A 616 -1.26 21.33 -1.31
CA ALA A 616 -1.91 20.14 -0.74
C ALA A 616 -1.30 19.68 0.60
N ASN A 617 0.01 19.38 0.63
CA ASN A 617 0.71 18.71 1.74
C ASN A 617 2.22 19.03 1.74
N ALA A 618 3.06 18.21 2.39
CA ALA A 618 4.52 18.35 2.43
C ALA A 618 5.28 17.53 1.38
N ASP A 619 4.60 16.96 0.39
CA ASP A 619 5.22 16.04 -0.56
C ASP A 619 6.38 16.70 -1.30
N GLY A 620 7.48 15.96 -1.46
CA GLY A 620 8.68 16.43 -2.14
C GLY A 620 9.64 17.28 -1.30
N TRP A 621 9.30 17.60 -0.05
CA TRP A 621 10.16 18.39 0.84
C TRP A 621 10.68 17.56 2.01
N THR A 622 11.95 17.78 2.37
CA THR A 622 12.60 17.12 3.50
C THR A 622 12.72 18.10 4.66
N LYS A 623 12.25 17.69 5.84
CA LYS A 623 12.41 18.43 7.09
C LYS A 623 13.40 17.72 8.02
N THR A 624 14.42 18.44 8.47
CA THR A 624 15.38 17.98 9.48
C THR A 624 15.34 18.89 10.71
N GLY A 625 15.92 18.45 11.82
CA GLY A 625 15.97 19.23 13.06
C GLY A 625 14.65 19.27 13.84
N ASP A 626 14.50 20.24 14.73
CA ASP A 626 13.40 20.34 15.69
C ASP A 626 12.21 21.21 15.20
N GLY A 627 11.22 21.45 16.06
CA GLY A 627 10.04 22.26 15.74
C GLY A 627 8.90 21.49 15.07
N SER A 628 7.69 22.03 15.25
CA SER A 628 6.46 21.51 14.65
C SER A 628 6.34 21.98 13.21
N TYR A 629 6.28 21.04 12.27
CA TYR A 629 6.24 21.28 10.84
C TYR A 629 4.84 20.95 10.30
N ASN A 630 4.08 21.96 9.89
CA ASN A 630 2.67 21.79 9.49
C ASN A 630 2.35 22.52 8.18
N GLN A 631 1.37 21.99 7.45
CA GLN A 631 0.83 22.59 6.24
C GLN A 631 -0.63 22.95 6.47
N ASN A 632 -0.93 24.23 6.35
CA ASN A 632 -2.25 24.78 6.62
C ASN A 632 -2.50 25.96 5.71
N ASN A 633 -3.73 26.08 5.18
CA ASN A 633 -4.14 27.19 4.31
C ASN A 633 -3.26 27.35 3.05
N SER A 634 -2.81 26.25 2.43
CA SER A 634 -1.95 26.25 1.23
C SER A 634 -0.68 27.08 1.42
N LEU A 635 0.01 26.82 2.53
CA LEU A 635 1.35 27.29 2.87
C LEU A 635 1.94 26.39 3.96
N SER A 636 3.21 26.58 4.29
CA SER A 636 3.94 25.80 5.29
C SER A 636 4.47 26.65 6.44
N GLU A 637 4.60 26.03 7.62
CA GLU A 637 5.19 26.65 8.81
C GLU A 637 6.13 25.70 9.55
N VAL A 638 7.14 26.28 10.21
CA VAL A 638 7.88 25.62 11.29
C VAL A 638 7.72 26.46 12.56
N TRP A 639 7.09 25.87 13.58
CA TRP A 639 6.79 26.53 14.85
C TRP A 639 7.58 25.95 16.01
N SER A 640 8.15 26.85 16.81
CA SER A 640 8.94 26.58 18.02
C SER A 640 10.17 25.68 17.80
N GLY A 641 10.66 25.57 16.56
CA GLY A 641 11.98 25.02 16.29
C GLY A 641 13.08 25.99 16.73
N LYS A 642 14.29 25.48 16.92
CA LYS A 642 15.51 26.23 17.27
C LYS A 642 16.66 25.94 16.32
N ASP A 643 16.67 24.73 15.75
CA ASP A 643 17.68 24.25 14.81
C ASP A 643 17.04 23.27 13.83
N TRP A 644 16.81 23.71 12.59
CA TRP A 644 16.13 22.91 11.56
C TRP A 644 16.39 23.41 10.15
N GLU A 645 16.16 22.51 9.19
CA GLU A 645 16.07 22.85 7.76
C GLU A 645 14.81 22.24 7.13
N VAL A 646 14.24 22.94 6.16
CA VAL A 646 13.25 22.39 5.22
C VAL A 646 13.75 22.65 3.81
N TYR A 647 14.01 21.60 3.04
CA TYR A 647 14.69 21.71 1.75
C TYR A 647 14.21 20.70 0.70
N GLN A 648 14.56 21.00 -0.55
CA GLN A 648 14.46 20.09 -1.69
C GLN A 648 15.81 20.08 -2.43
N GLU A 649 16.18 18.92 -2.97
CA GLU A 649 17.40 18.75 -3.78
C GLU A 649 17.06 18.47 -5.23
N ILE A 650 17.73 19.18 -6.13
CA ILE A 650 17.60 19.03 -7.58
C ILE A 650 18.98 18.74 -8.15
N THR A 651 19.12 17.64 -8.88
CA THR A 651 20.39 17.15 -9.42
C THR A 651 20.45 17.27 -10.94
N ASN A 652 21.65 17.16 -11.52
CA ASN A 652 21.91 17.24 -12.97
C ASN A 652 21.46 18.56 -13.60
N LEU A 653 21.66 19.67 -12.89
CA LEU A 653 21.46 21.03 -13.38
C LEU A 653 22.74 21.58 -14.06
N PRO A 654 22.65 22.52 -15.02
CA PRO A 654 23.83 23.15 -15.60
C PRO A 654 24.61 24.02 -14.59
N GLN A 655 25.92 24.11 -14.76
CA GLN A 655 26.76 25.01 -13.98
C GLN A 655 26.39 26.49 -14.23
N GLY A 656 26.30 27.30 -13.17
CA GLY A 656 26.07 28.74 -13.26
C GLY A 656 25.30 29.32 -12.08
N SER A 657 24.88 30.59 -12.18
CA SER A 657 24.10 31.23 -11.13
C SER A 657 22.61 30.91 -11.22
N TYR A 658 21.94 30.77 -10.07
CA TYR A 658 20.51 30.52 -9.95
C TYR A 658 19.90 31.50 -8.95
N ARG A 659 18.72 32.05 -9.27
CA ARG A 659 17.97 32.92 -8.37
C ARG A 659 16.81 32.14 -7.77
N ILE A 660 16.74 32.14 -6.45
CA ILE A 660 15.63 31.56 -5.68
C ILE A 660 14.85 32.70 -5.06
N THR A 661 13.52 32.66 -5.17
CA THR A 661 12.63 33.58 -4.47
C THR A 661 11.53 32.83 -3.76
N MET A 662 11.04 33.35 -2.64
CA MET A 662 9.90 32.79 -1.93
C MET A 662 9.21 33.84 -1.07
N GLN A 663 7.93 33.66 -0.75
CA GLN A 663 7.21 34.50 0.20
C GLN A 663 7.34 33.91 1.61
N GLY A 664 7.84 34.67 2.58
CA GLY A 664 7.93 34.17 3.94
C GLY A 664 8.56 35.14 4.93
N TYR A 665 8.37 34.86 6.22
CA TYR A 665 8.90 35.71 7.27
C TYR A 665 9.31 34.92 8.51
N TYR A 666 10.21 35.53 9.28
CA TYR A 666 10.58 35.11 10.63
C TYR A 666 9.86 35.98 11.66
N SER A 667 9.24 35.31 12.64
CA SER A 667 8.70 35.93 13.85
C SER A 667 9.48 35.44 15.07
N PRO A 668 10.06 36.33 15.88
CA PRO A 668 10.82 35.95 17.07
C PRO A 668 10.03 35.12 18.07
N SER A 669 8.75 35.40 18.22
CA SER A 669 7.86 34.62 19.08
C SER A 669 6.41 34.94 18.73
N SER A 670 5.63 33.92 18.37
CA SER A 670 4.20 34.07 18.08
C SER A 670 3.35 34.45 19.31
N THR A 671 3.88 34.32 20.53
CA THR A 671 3.15 34.63 21.78
C THR A 671 3.74 35.81 22.56
N ASN A 672 4.76 36.47 22.00
CA ASN A 672 5.58 37.48 22.70
C ASN A 672 6.13 37.04 24.08
N ASN A 673 6.29 35.74 24.35
CA ASN A 673 6.81 35.25 25.64
C ASN A 673 8.26 35.67 25.91
N ASN A 674 9.02 35.97 24.85
CA ASN A 674 10.37 36.51 24.93
C ASN A 674 10.43 38.05 25.03
N SER A 675 9.27 38.73 25.03
CA SER A 675 9.15 40.20 25.10
C SER A 675 9.80 40.96 23.94
N TRP A 676 9.78 40.40 22.73
CA TRP A 676 10.35 41.04 21.55
C TRP A 676 9.63 42.34 21.15
N HIS A 677 8.32 42.45 21.43
CA HIS A 677 7.55 43.69 21.19
C HIS A 677 8.15 44.87 21.97
N GLU A 678 8.44 44.66 23.25
CA GLU A 678 8.99 45.67 24.16
C GLU A 678 10.49 45.93 23.93
N GLY A 679 11.22 44.91 23.48
CA GLY A 679 12.64 44.98 23.15
C GLY A 679 12.93 45.75 21.85
N TRP A 680 11.95 45.92 20.97
CA TRP A 680 12.13 46.52 19.64
C TRP A 680 12.89 47.85 19.69
N GLY A 681 14.04 47.90 19.01
CA GLY A 681 14.88 49.09 18.92
C GLY A 681 15.64 49.47 20.19
N GLN A 682 15.66 48.63 21.23
CA GLN A 682 16.48 48.85 22.43
C GLN A 682 17.93 48.42 22.21
N GLU A 683 18.88 49.20 22.75
CA GLU A 683 20.30 48.87 22.66
C GLU A 683 20.63 47.58 23.44
N GLY A 684 21.20 46.59 22.75
CA GLY A 684 21.61 45.31 23.35
C GLY A 684 20.52 44.23 23.39
N ASP A 685 19.30 44.52 22.93
CA ASP A 685 18.29 43.48 22.72
C ASP A 685 18.68 42.57 21.55
N LYS A 686 18.44 41.27 21.72
CA LYS A 686 18.78 40.20 20.79
C LYS A 686 17.57 39.42 20.29
N THR A 687 16.41 39.66 20.88
CA THR A 687 15.17 38.95 20.50
C THR A 687 14.71 39.30 19.09
N ASN A 688 15.11 40.46 18.57
CA ASN A 688 14.75 40.94 17.24
C ASN A 688 15.77 40.60 16.13
N ASP A 689 16.83 39.87 16.46
CA ASP A 689 17.77 39.36 15.45
C ASP A 689 17.04 38.32 14.58
N ILE A 690 17.21 38.40 13.25
CA ILE A 690 16.66 37.41 12.31
C ILE A 690 17.59 36.19 12.33
N LEU A 691 17.04 35.04 12.71
CA LEU A 691 17.79 33.78 12.89
C LEU A 691 17.40 32.69 11.89
N ALA A 692 16.49 33.00 10.96
CA ALA A 692 16.07 32.14 9.87
C ALA A 692 16.52 32.70 8.52
N TYR A 693 16.88 31.81 7.60
CA TYR A 693 17.52 32.14 6.34
C TYR A 693 16.88 31.38 5.18
N LEU A 694 16.72 32.07 4.05
CA LEU A 694 16.54 31.44 2.75
C LEU A 694 17.92 31.07 2.22
N PHE A 695 18.08 29.84 1.72
CA PHE A 695 19.36 29.39 1.19
C PHE A 695 19.22 28.65 -0.16
N GLY A 696 20.32 28.69 -0.90
CA GLY A 696 20.57 27.88 -2.08
C GLY A 696 22.05 27.54 -2.14
N ASN A 697 22.40 26.25 -2.06
CA ASN A 697 23.78 25.80 -1.84
C ASN A 697 24.46 26.64 -0.72
N ASP A 698 25.65 27.19 -0.98
CA ASP A 698 26.42 27.98 -0.02
C ASP A 698 25.90 29.43 0.15
N ALA A 699 24.96 29.89 -0.68
CA ALA A 699 24.39 31.23 -0.56
C ALA A 699 23.23 31.25 0.44
N SER A 700 23.21 32.25 1.33
CA SER A 700 22.11 32.42 2.28
C SER A 700 21.83 33.88 2.63
N GLU A 701 20.55 34.23 2.70
CA GLU A 701 20.07 35.57 3.06
C GLU A 701 19.07 35.48 4.23
N PRO A 702 19.15 36.38 5.22
CA PRO A 702 18.22 36.39 6.35
C PRO A 702 16.81 36.70 5.85
N LEU A 703 15.82 36.00 6.41
CA LEU A 703 14.42 36.22 6.08
C LEU A 703 13.94 37.62 6.50
N LEU A 704 12.89 38.10 5.85
CA LEU A 704 12.19 39.29 6.33
C LEU A 704 11.57 39.04 7.71
N HIS A 705 11.67 40.04 8.57
CA HIS A 705 10.99 40.02 9.87
C HIS A 705 9.47 40.15 9.67
N VAL A 706 8.65 39.60 10.57
CA VAL A 706 7.18 39.74 10.54
C VAL A 706 6.70 41.20 10.49
N THR A 707 7.55 42.15 10.89
CA THR A 707 7.25 43.59 10.82
C THR A 707 7.49 44.21 9.44
N ALA A 708 7.98 43.46 8.45
CA ALA A 708 8.31 43.97 7.12
C ALA A 708 7.08 44.37 6.29
N CYS A 709 5.91 43.75 6.52
CA CYS A 709 4.67 44.10 5.84
C CYS A 709 3.55 44.41 6.85
N PRO A 710 3.63 45.55 7.58
CA PRO A 710 2.61 45.96 8.54
C PRO A 710 1.28 46.25 7.83
N GLN A 711 0.18 45.81 8.42
CA GLN A 711 -1.17 46.03 7.91
C GLN A 711 -1.85 47.20 8.62
N GLU A 712 -2.71 47.93 7.91
CA GLU A 712 -3.48 49.05 8.47
C GLU A 712 -4.70 48.59 9.26
N GLU A 713 -5.20 47.39 8.98
CA GLU A 713 -6.38 46.79 9.60
C GLU A 713 -6.17 45.30 9.88
N ASN A 714 -7.08 44.71 10.67
CA ASN A 714 -7.06 43.28 10.97
C ASN A 714 -7.50 42.46 9.74
N VAL A 715 -6.55 42.15 8.85
CA VAL A 715 -6.82 41.39 7.62
C VAL A 715 -7.39 40.02 7.96
N ALA A 716 -8.55 39.71 7.39
CA ALA A 716 -9.26 38.45 7.58
C ALA A 716 -9.56 38.07 9.06
N GLU A 717 -9.57 39.05 9.97
CA GLU A 717 -9.71 38.85 11.43
C GLU A 717 -8.62 37.98 12.08
N ASN A 718 -7.45 37.83 11.45
CA ASN A 718 -6.38 36.91 11.87
C ASN A 718 -5.02 37.60 12.13
N CYS A 719 -4.99 38.92 12.24
CA CYS A 719 -3.79 39.67 12.61
C CYS A 719 -3.84 40.14 14.08
N GLU A 720 -2.67 40.42 14.65
CA GLU A 720 -2.52 41.03 15.97
C GLU A 720 -2.08 42.50 15.84
N GLN A 721 -2.75 43.40 16.57
CA GLN A 721 -2.32 44.79 16.67
C GLN A 721 -1.24 44.93 17.74
N ILE A 722 -0.05 45.40 17.37
CA ILE A 722 1.09 45.52 18.28
C ILE A 722 1.36 47.01 18.58
N SER A 723 1.68 47.31 19.84
CA SER A 723 2.16 48.63 20.26
C SER A 723 3.67 48.64 20.38
N PHE A 724 4.33 49.55 19.68
CA PHE A 724 5.79 49.69 19.67
C PHE A 724 6.19 51.01 20.36
N PRO A 725 6.70 50.96 21.61
CA PRO A 725 6.97 52.17 22.40
C PRO A 725 8.03 53.10 21.80
N THR A 726 8.88 52.56 20.92
CA THR A 726 10.09 53.17 20.38
C THR A 726 10.02 53.44 18.87
N ASP A 727 9.04 52.87 18.16
CA ASP A 727 8.89 53.00 16.70
C ASP A 727 7.46 53.41 16.30
N ALA A 728 7.26 54.72 16.15
CA ALA A 728 5.97 55.30 15.79
C ALA A 728 5.48 54.92 14.37
N SER A 729 6.32 54.33 13.51
CA SER A 729 5.90 53.87 12.18
C SER A 729 5.18 52.53 12.21
N LEU A 730 5.50 51.71 13.22
CA LEU A 730 4.92 50.39 13.45
C LEU A 730 3.86 50.38 14.57
N ASP A 731 3.87 51.39 15.45
CA ASP A 731 2.94 51.48 16.58
C ASP A 731 1.46 51.48 16.13
N GLY A 732 0.69 50.51 16.63
CA GLY A 732 -0.73 50.35 16.31
C GLY A 732 -1.01 49.71 14.95
N LYS A 733 0.01 49.19 14.25
CA LYS A 733 -0.18 48.38 13.03
C LYS A 733 -0.54 46.94 13.37
N TRP A 734 -1.08 46.23 12.38
CA TRP A 734 -1.51 44.84 12.48
C TRP A 734 -0.51 43.91 11.80
N PHE A 735 -0.15 42.81 12.44
CA PHE A 735 0.84 41.84 11.95
C PHE A 735 0.23 40.44 11.90
N CYS A 736 0.74 39.58 11.03
CA CYS A 736 0.16 38.25 10.83
C CYS A 736 0.23 37.44 12.13
N TYR A 737 -0.91 36.89 12.55
CA TYR A 737 -1.03 36.03 13.73
C TYR A 737 -1.67 34.69 13.33
N GLY A 738 -0.83 33.71 13.00
CA GLY A 738 -1.25 32.41 12.46
C GLY A 738 -1.24 32.34 10.92
N THR A 739 -1.30 31.12 10.40
CA THR A 739 -1.14 30.82 8.96
C THR A 739 -2.27 31.40 8.09
N ALA A 740 -3.48 31.54 8.61
CA ALA A 740 -4.60 32.13 7.88
C ALA A 740 -4.37 33.61 7.53
N ALA A 741 -3.77 34.40 8.43
CA ALA A 741 -3.38 35.77 8.11
C ALA A 741 -2.21 35.83 7.12
N ALA A 742 -1.22 34.95 7.27
CA ALA A 742 -0.10 34.88 6.34
C ALA A 742 -0.58 34.63 4.91
N ARG A 743 -1.45 33.62 4.69
CA ARG A 743 -2.08 33.35 3.38
C ARG A 743 -2.82 34.57 2.84
N ALA A 744 -3.67 35.19 3.66
CA ALA A 744 -4.44 36.37 3.26
C ALA A 744 -3.56 37.58 2.91
N VAL A 745 -2.36 37.69 3.48
CA VAL A 745 -1.39 38.73 3.11
C VAL A 745 -0.58 38.32 1.89
N PHE A 746 -0.16 37.06 1.75
CA PHE A 746 0.54 36.58 0.56
C PHE A 746 -0.32 36.72 -0.71
N ASP A 747 -1.63 36.43 -0.62
CA ASP A 747 -2.58 36.57 -1.74
C ASP A 747 -2.78 38.01 -2.24
N GLN A 748 -2.49 39.01 -1.40
CA GLN A 748 -2.64 40.40 -1.81
C GLN A 748 -1.58 40.84 -2.83
N SER A 749 -0.38 40.27 -2.74
CA SER A 749 0.72 40.59 -3.65
C SER A 749 1.82 39.52 -3.57
N PRO A 750 2.37 39.07 -4.71
CA PRO A 750 3.54 38.20 -4.72
C PRO A 750 4.80 38.87 -4.13
N ASP A 751 4.81 40.21 -4.01
CA ASP A 751 5.91 40.97 -3.40
C ASP A 751 5.84 41.01 -1.87
N ASN A 752 4.72 40.61 -1.27
CA ASN A 752 4.57 40.61 0.18
C ASN A 752 5.47 39.54 0.80
N TYR A 753 6.34 39.97 1.72
CA TYR A 753 7.35 39.12 2.35
C TYR A 753 8.24 38.36 1.33
N LEU A 754 8.50 38.97 0.17
CA LEU A 754 9.36 38.36 -0.86
C LEU A 754 10.82 38.35 -0.41
N ASN A 755 11.36 37.15 -0.20
CA ASN A 755 12.79 36.91 0.02
C ASN A 755 13.42 36.43 -1.28
N ALA A 756 14.69 36.74 -1.47
CA ALA A 756 15.46 36.30 -2.62
C ALA A 756 16.89 35.99 -2.22
N VAL A 757 17.46 34.94 -2.82
CA VAL A 757 18.88 34.63 -2.75
C VAL A 757 19.35 34.22 -4.15
N THR A 758 20.54 34.66 -4.53
CA THR A 758 21.21 34.16 -5.74
C THR A 758 22.33 33.24 -5.30
N CYS A 759 22.34 32.02 -5.84
CA CYS A 759 23.32 30.99 -5.53
C CYS A 759 24.06 30.53 -6.80
N TYR A 760 25.05 29.67 -6.63
CA TYR A 760 25.83 29.10 -7.73
C TYR A 760 25.80 27.57 -7.67
N VAL A 761 25.58 26.94 -8.82
CA VAL A 761 25.68 25.48 -9.01
C VAL A 761 26.99 25.20 -9.76
N GLY A 762 27.80 24.29 -9.20
CA GLY A 762 29.09 23.89 -9.74
C GLY A 762 28.99 22.83 -10.84
N GLU A 763 30.13 22.23 -11.20
CA GLU A 763 30.19 21.14 -12.20
C GLU A 763 29.42 19.88 -11.79
N ASP A 764 29.15 19.69 -10.49
CA ASP A 764 28.37 18.57 -9.96
C ASP A 764 26.87 18.64 -10.29
N GLY A 765 26.41 19.81 -10.72
CA GLY A 765 25.04 20.05 -11.14
C GLY A 765 24.01 19.90 -10.03
N LYS A 766 24.39 20.12 -8.76
CA LYS A 766 23.48 19.98 -7.61
C LYS A 766 23.02 21.33 -7.07
N LEU A 767 21.71 21.46 -6.88
CA LEU A 767 21.09 22.57 -6.17
C LEU A 767 20.29 22.03 -4.99
N ARG A 768 20.70 22.38 -3.78
CA ARG A 768 19.89 22.23 -2.57
C ARG A 768 19.35 23.60 -2.19
N LEU A 769 18.04 23.73 -2.07
CA LEU A 769 17.39 24.99 -1.71
C LEU A 769 16.34 24.80 -0.62
N GLY A 770 16.13 25.84 0.18
CA GLY A 770 15.14 25.79 1.24
C GLY A 770 15.30 26.87 2.29
N LEU A 771 14.77 26.59 3.48
CA LEU A 771 14.88 27.44 4.66
C LEU A 771 15.66 26.72 5.74
N ARG A 772 16.46 27.47 6.48
CA ARG A 772 17.14 27.00 7.69
C ARG A 772 16.98 27.98 8.82
N MET A 773 16.97 27.49 10.06
CA MET A 773 16.99 28.31 11.26
C MET A 773 17.96 27.72 12.25
N SER A 774 18.76 28.56 12.90
CA SER A 774 19.76 28.12 13.89
C SER A 774 20.02 29.23 14.93
N GLY A 775 20.55 28.85 16.09
CA GLY A 775 20.98 29.82 17.11
C GLY A 775 19.85 30.45 17.94
N VAL A 776 18.62 29.96 17.82
CA VAL A 776 17.48 30.43 18.63
C VAL A 776 17.56 29.85 20.04
N THR A 777 17.54 30.71 21.06
CA THR A 777 17.59 30.29 22.47
C THR A 777 16.24 30.43 23.20
N TRP A 778 15.18 30.80 22.49
CA TRP A 778 13.84 31.03 23.04
C TRP A 778 12.78 30.15 22.36
N ASP A 779 11.63 30.02 22.99
CA ASP A 779 10.53 29.20 22.49
C ASP A 779 9.57 30.02 21.61
N ALA A 780 8.71 29.32 20.86
CA ALA A 780 7.68 29.90 19.99
C ALA A 780 8.19 30.79 18.84
N ALA A 781 9.47 30.72 18.50
CA ALA A 781 9.99 31.25 17.24
C ALA A 781 9.28 30.58 16.06
N TRP A 782 9.00 31.35 15.01
CA TRP A 782 8.03 30.91 14.00
C TRP A 782 8.42 31.40 12.61
N VAL A 783 8.46 30.48 11.65
CA VAL A 783 8.70 30.78 10.24
C VAL A 783 7.52 30.29 9.42
N VAL A 784 6.96 31.17 8.59
CA VAL A 784 5.84 30.87 7.67
C VAL A 784 6.26 31.20 6.27
N TYR A 785 5.93 30.33 5.33
CA TYR A 785 6.45 30.43 3.97
C TYR A 785 5.62 29.72 2.90
N ASP A 786 5.78 30.18 1.67
CA ASP A 786 5.17 29.65 0.47
C ASP A 786 5.89 30.13 -0.82
N ASN A 787 5.47 29.61 -1.97
CA ASN A 787 5.69 30.14 -3.31
C ASN A 787 7.16 30.22 -3.71
N PHE A 788 7.87 29.09 -3.63
CA PHE A 788 9.24 29.00 -4.13
C PHE A 788 9.27 29.12 -5.66
N GLN A 789 10.20 29.93 -6.16
CA GLN A 789 10.50 30.06 -7.58
C GLN A 789 12.01 30.00 -7.78
N VAL A 790 12.45 29.30 -8.83
CA VAL A 790 13.87 29.11 -9.15
C VAL A 790 14.12 29.40 -10.63
N GLU A 791 15.05 30.31 -10.89
CA GLU A 791 15.46 30.71 -12.24
C GLU A 791 16.96 30.48 -12.45
N TYR A 792 17.35 29.93 -13.59
CA TYR A 792 18.74 29.83 -14.03
C TYR A 792 19.20 31.14 -14.71
N LEU A 793 20.26 31.76 -14.20
CA LEU A 793 20.77 33.05 -14.70
C LEU A 793 21.86 32.91 -15.77
N GLY A 794 22.33 31.68 -16.01
CA GLY A 794 23.36 31.37 -17.00
C GLY A 794 24.75 31.14 -16.42
N ALA A 795 25.58 30.43 -17.17
CA ALA A 795 26.94 30.05 -16.80
C ALA A 795 27.91 31.25 -16.69
N ASP A 796 27.68 32.31 -17.48
CA ASP A 796 28.51 33.53 -17.48
C ASP A 796 28.14 34.51 -16.35
N ASN A 797 27.02 34.28 -15.63
CA ASN A 797 26.63 35.11 -14.51
C ASN A 797 27.31 34.60 -13.21
N MET A 798 28.11 35.46 -12.59
CA MET A 798 28.85 35.16 -11.35
C MET A 798 28.22 35.81 -10.10
N ASP A 799 27.06 36.46 -10.20
CA ASP A 799 26.42 37.14 -9.07
C ASP A 799 26.13 36.16 -7.93
N GLY A 800 25.66 34.95 -8.26
CA GLY A 800 25.42 33.89 -7.27
C GLY A 800 26.70 33.40 -6.60
N ALA A 801 27.82 33.40 -7.34
CA ALA A 801 29.12 33.03 -6.80
C ALA A 801 29.67 34.10 -5.83
N TYR A 802 29.47 35.40 -6.14
CA TYR A 802 29.79 36.47 -5.19
C TYR A 802 28.94 36.40 -3.92
N THR A 803 27.62 36.21 -4.05
CA THR A 803 26.71 36.09 -2.89
C THR A 803 27.09 34.89 -2.02
N ALA A 804 27.39 33.74 -2.63
CA ALA A 804 27.86 32.56 -1.91
C ALA A 804 29.19 32.84 -1.18
N LEU A 805 30.17 33.47 -1.84
CA LEU A 805 31.46 33.77 -1.24
C LEU A 805 31.34 34.76 -0.06
N ASP A 806 30.49 35.79 -0.17
CA ASP A 806 30.23 36.75 0.90
C ASP A 806 29.55 36.08 2.11
N ALA A 807 28.62 35.15 1.87
CA ALA A 807 28.00 34.35 2.93
C ALA A 807 29.04 33.48 3.66
N LEU A 808 29.90 32.77 2.93
CA LEU A 808 30.98 31.97 3.50
C LEU A 808 31.99 32.81 4.30
N LEU A 809 32.34 34.00 3.81
CA LEU A 809 33.18 34.94 4.54
C LEU A 809 32.55 35.38 5.86
N ARG A 810 31.23 35.64 5.87
CA ARG A 810 30.50 35.98 7.10
C ARG A 810 30.55 34.84 8.11
N ASP A 811 30.26 33.62 7.66
CA ASP A 811 30.23 32.43 8.53
C ASP A 811 31.63 32.11 9.08
N ALA A 812 32.67 32.14 8.24
CA ALA A 812 34.06 31.96 8.66
C ALA A 812 34.52 32.99 9.71
N ASN A 813 34.14 34.27 9.55
CA ASN A 813 34.47 35.31 10.54
C ASN A 813 33.74 35.09 11.88
N ALA A 814 32.48 34.65 11.85
CA ALA A 814 31.73 34.34 13.05
C ALA A 814 32.39 33.19 13.82
N MET A 815 32.75 32.10 13.12
CA MET A 815 33.44 30.95 13.72
C MET A 815 34.79 31.31 14.35
N LEU A 816 35.61 32.10 13.64
CA LEU A 816 36.91 32.55 14.14
C LEU A 816 36.79 33.33 15.47
N SER A 817 35.68 34.04 15.68
CA SER A 817 35.41 34.84 16.88
C SER A 817 34.81 34.05 18.06
N SER A 818 34.51 32.75 17.88
CA SER A 818 33.88 31.88 18.89
C SER A 818 34.85 31.42 19.98
N ASP A 819 34.34 31.30 21.21
CA ASP A 819 35.02 30.73 22.38
C ASP A 819 34.81 29.20 22.50
N THR A 820 34.21 28.56 21.50
CA THR A 820 33.98 27.10 21.49
C THR A 820 35.30 26.33 21.44
N LEU A 821 35.38 25.20 22.14
CA LEU A 821 36.56 24.32 22.14
C LEU A 821 36.82 23.79 20.73
N THR A 822 37.96 24.16 20.15
CA THR A 822 38.41 23.78 18.80
C THR A 822 39.93 23.55 18.81
N THR A 823 40.56 23.51 17.64
CA THR A 823 42.01 23.41 17.46
C THR A 823 42.63 24.76 17.09
N GLN A 824 43.91 24.94 17.41
CA GLN A 824 44.65 26.12 16.94
C GLN A 824 44.83 26.09 15.40
N GLU A 825 45.02 24.91 14.82
CA GLU A 825 45.12 24.70 13.37
C GLU A 825 43.90 25.21 12.61
N ALA A 826 42.68 24.91 13.09
CA ALA A 826 41.44 25.37 12.47
C ALA A 826 41.31 26.90 12.51
N LYS A 827 41.63 27.54 13.65
CA LYS A 827 41.64 29.01 13.77
C LYS A 827 42.65 29.66 12.80
N ASP A 828 43.82 29.06 12.63
CA ASP A 828 44.84 29.54 11.70
C ASP A 828 44.40 29.36 10.23
N ALA A 829 43.77 28.23 9.89
CA ALA A 829 43.22 27.95 8.56
C ALA A 829 42.10 28.93 8.17
N LEU A 830 41.14 29.17 9.08
CA LEU A 830 40.08 30.16 8.90
C LEU A 830 40.67 31.55 8.62
N THR A 831 41.61 31.99 9.45
CA THR A 831 42.28 33.29 9.28
C THR A 831 42.88 33.44 7.88
N LYS A 832 43.60 32.40 7.42
CA LYS A 832 44.27 32.41 6.10
C LYS A 832 43.27 32.38 4.93
N ALA A 833 42.20 31.58 5.02
CA ALA A 833 41.18 31.50 3.96
C ALA A 833 40.41 32.82 3.83
N ILE A 834 40.04 33.43 4.97
CA ILE A 834 39.41 34.75 5.02
C ILE A 834 40.30 35.82 4.39
N GLU A 835 41.60 35.86 4.72
CA GLU A 835 42.54 36.82 4.12
C GLU A 835 42.68 36.65 2.60
N ALA A 836 42.70 35.41 2.11
CA ALA A 836 42.84 35.11 0.69
C ALA A 836 41.59 35.49 -0.12
N ALA A 837 40.40 35.12 0.34
CA ALA A 837 39.14 35.44 -0.33
C ALA A 837 38.87 36.95 -0.36
N ASN A 838 39.18 37.68 0.72
CA ASN A 838 39.07 39.15 0.75
C ASN A 838 40.02 39.88 -0.22
N ALA A 839 41.01 39.19 -0.80
CA ALA A 839 41.97 39.78 -1.74
C ALA A 839 41.50 39.72 -3.21
N VAL A 840 40.39 39.01 -3.52
CA VAL A 840 39.88 38.84 -4.88
C VAL A 840 39.08 40.07 -5.31
N ALA A 841 39.40 40.60 -6.49
CA ALA A 841 38.71 41.76 -7.05
C ALA A 841 37.67 41.39 -8.13
N ASP A 842 37.96 40.38 -8.97
CA ASP A 842 37.06 39.87 -10.02
C ASP A 842 37.01 38.32 -9.93
N LEU A 843 35.83 37.73 -9.69
CA LEU A 843 35.60 36.29 -9.65
C LEU A 843 35.49 35.69 -11.06
N THR A 844 36.21 34.59 -11.31
CA THR A 844 35.93 33.63 -12.38
C THR A 844 35.41 32.33 -11.77
N PRO A 845 34.80 31.41 -12.53
CA PRO A 845 34.39 30.10 -12.01
C PRO A 845 35.53 29.38 -11.28
N GLU A 846 36.75 29.43 -11.82
CA GLU A 846 37.93 28.78 -11.23
C GLU A 846 38.39 29.46 -9.94
N LEU A 847 38.34 30.80 -9.85
CA LEU A 847 38.68 31.52 -8.62
C LEU A 847 37.60 31.39 -7.55
N TYR A 848 36.33 31.41 -7.96
CA TYR A 848 35.22 31.11 -7.07
C TYR A 848 35.40 29.72 -6.48
N GLU A 849 35.61 28.71 -7.33
CA GLU A 849 35.87 27.35 -6.88
C GLU A 849 37.09 27.30 -5.96
N GLU A 850 38.23 27.90 -6.32
CA GLU A 850 39.44 27.93 -5.47
C GLU A 850 39.15 28.49 -4.07
N HIS A 851 38.49 29.65 -3.98
CA HIS A 851 38.26 30.32 -2.71
C HIS A 851 37.11 29.73 -1.91
N THR A 852 36.04 29.30 -2.56
CA THR A 852 34.94 28.57 -1.94
C THR A 852 35.43 27.23 -1.41
N VAL A 853 36.24 26.48 -2.17
CA VAL A 853 36.89 25.26 -1.67
C VAL A 853 37.78 25.56 -0.48
N ALA A 854 38.59 26.63 -0.51
CA ALA A 854 39.46 26.97 0.60
C ALA A 854 38.69 27.42 1.86
N LEU A 855 37.65 28.24 1.72
CA LEU A 855 36.79 28.69 2.81
C LEU A 855 35.96 27.54 3.37
N ASN A 856 35.28 26.77 2.52
CA ASN A 856 34.54 25.59 2.93
C ASN A 856 35.45 24.58 3.60
N ALA A 857 36.68 24.35 3.10
CA ALA A 857 37.64 23.47 3.78
C ALA A 857 38.06 24.01 5.16
N ALA A 858 38.24 25.32 5.32
CA ALA A 858 38.61 25.91 6.62
C ALA A 858 37.42 25.93 7.62
N ILE A 859 36.22 26.28 7.14
CA ILE A 859 34.96 26.20 7.90
C ILE A 859 34.72 24.75 8.34
N LYS A 860 34.80 23.81 7.39
CA LYS A 860 34.63 22.38 7.65
C LYS A 860 35.68 21.87 8.62
N LEU A 861 36.95 22.26 8.48
CA LEU A 861 38.00 21.87 9.43
C LEU A 861 37.71 22.37 10.86
N ASP A 862 37.20 23.59 11.03
CA ASP A 862 36.83 24.10 12.35
C ASP A 862 35.58 23.41 12.90
N GLN A 863 34.56 23.16 12.07
CA GLN A 863 33.39 22.37 12.44
C GLN A 863 33.76 20.93 12.83
N GLU A 864 34.63 20.28 12.07
CA GLU A 864 35.16 18.95 12.35
C GLU A 864 35.98 18.96 13.65
N ALA A 865 36.81 19.97 13.89
CA ALA A 865 37.57 20.11 15.12
C ALA A 865 36.66 20.30 16.35
N ILE A 866 35.64 21.15 16.25
CA ILE A 866 34.65 21.37 17.31
C ILE A 866 33.89 20.06 17.57
N SER A 867 33.40 19.41 16.51
CA SER A 867 32.62 18.17 16.61
C SER A 867 33.47 17.03 17.17
N ALA A 868 34.71 16.88 16.71
CA ALA A 868 35.65 15.87 17.19
C ALA A 868 36.02 16.12 18.66
N ALA A 869 36.21 17.38 19.08
CA ALA A 869 36.47 17.72 20.48
C ALA A 869 35.25 17.40 21.37
N ALA A 870 34.04 17.72 20.92
CA ALA A 870 32.80 17.38 21.61
C ALA A 870 32.58 15.86 21.70
N ALA A 871 32.79 15.14 20.60
CA ALA A 871 32.68 13.68 20.54
C ALA A 871 33.73 13.00 21.43
N LEU A 872 34.98 13.48 21.44
CA LEU A 872 36.01 13.00 22.34
C LEU A 872 35.63 13.24 23.80
N ASN A 873 35.04 14.40 24.12
CA ASN A 873 34.56 14.70 25.47
C ASN A 873 33.44 13.73 25.91
N ILE A 874 32.49 13.42 25.01
CA ILE A 874 31.45 12.43 25.28
C ILE A 874 32.07 11.04 25.46
N LYS A 875 32.90 10.58 24.52
CA LYS A 875 33.56 9.26 24.56
C LYS A 875 34.36 9.08 25.86
N VAL A 876 35.17 10.07 26.24
CA VAL A 876 35.99 9.99 27.45
C VAL A 876 35.16 10.02 28.73
N THR A 877 34.06 10.77 28.75
CA THR A 877 33.10 10.79 29.87
C THR A 877 32.40 9.44 29.99
N ASN A 878 31.94 8.85 28.88
CA ASN A 878 31.30 7.53 28.86
C ASN A 878 32.23 6.43 29.39
N HIS A 879 33.51 6.43 28.98
CA HIS A 879 34.48 5.48 29.54
C HIS A 879 34.72 5.70 31.03
N LYS A 880 34.84 6.96 31.47
CA LYS A 880 34.97 7.30 32.90
C LYS A 880 33.79 6.80 33.72
N ASP A 881 32.58 6.96 33.20
CA ASP A 881 31.36 6.54 33.89
C ASP A 881 31.32 5.00 34.00
N LYS A 882 31.61 4.27 32.91
CA LYS A 882 31.71 2.80 32.89
C LYS A 882 32.83 2.24 33.78
N MET A 883 33.96 2.96 33.91
CA MET A 883 35.04 2.62 34.86
C MET A 883 34.62 2.81 36.32
N SER A 884 33.78 3.80 36.60
CA SER A 884 33.29 4.09 37.96
C SER A 884 32.02 3.31 38.35
N GLY A 885 31.36 2.67 37.38
CA GLY A 885 30.18 1.83 37.55
C GLY A 885 30.45 0.46 38.17
N VAL A 886 29.38 -0.25 38.53
CA VAL A 886 29.40 -1.62 39.07
C VAL A 886 28.30 -2.46 38.41
N GLY A 887 28.53 -3.76 38.22
CA GLY A 887 27.55 -4.66 37.58
C GLY A 887 27.56 -4.64 36.05
N GLU A 888 26.47 -5.12 35.45
CA GLU A 888 26.32 -5.27 33.99
C GLU A 888 26.40 -3.92 33.26
N GLY A 889 27.19 -3.85 32.18
CA GLY A 889 27.47 -2.60 31.45
C GLY A 889 28.63 -1.75 32.01
N SER A 890 29.20 -2.12 33.17
CA SER A 890 30.43 -1.52 33.70
C SER A 890 31.69 -2.27 33.24
N TYR A 891 32.86 -1.69 33.49
CA TYR A 891 34.15 -2.33 33.22
C TYR A 891 34.69 -3.17 34.39
N GLU A 892 33.86 -3.48 35.39
CA GLU A 892 34.25 -4.21 36.61
C GLU A 892 34.97 -5.54 36.33
N GLU A 893 34.53 -6.29 35.31
CA GLU A 893 35.13 -7.59 34.95
C GLU A 893 36.54 -7.48 34.35
N TYR A 894 36.90 -6.32 33.79
CA TYR A 894 38.19 -6.06 33.16
C TYR A 894 39.20 -5.44 34.13
N VAL A 895 38.80 -5.12 35.36
CA VAL A 895 39.67 -4.49 36.37
C VAL A 895 40.91 -5.36 36.61
N GLY A 896 42.09 -4.76 36.42
CA GLY A 896 43.39 -5.44 36.57
C GLY A 896 43.88 -6.16 35.30
N THR A 897 43.17 -6.03 34.18
CA THR A 897 43.72 -6.37 32.85
C THR A 897 44.59 -5.23 32.32
N GLU A 898 45.55 -5.56 31.45
CA GLU A 898 46.44 -4.55 30.85
C GLU A 898 45.66 -3.51 30.01
N GLY A 899 44.61 -3.94 29.30
CA GLY A 899 43.76 -3.05 28.50
C GLY A 899 42.98 -2.05 29.36
N TYR A 900 42.43 -2.49 30.50
CA TYR A 900 41.73 -1.61 31.44
C TYR A 900 42.64 -0.53 32.02
N ASP A 901 43.82 -0.92 32.52
CA ASP A 901 44.79 0.01 33.13
C ASP A 901 45.28 1.06 32.11
N GLU A 902 45.44 0.66 30.85
CA GLU A 902 45.83 1.56 29.76
C GLU A 902 44.72 2.56 29.43
N LEU A 903 43.47 2.10 29.37
CA LEU A 903 42.29 2.94 29.11
C LEU A 903 42.07 3.96 30.24
N GLU A 904 42.14 3.55 31.51
CA GLU A 904 41.95 4.43 32.68
C GLU A 904 42.93 5.61 32.69
N ARG A 905 44.20 5.33 32.37
CA ARG A 905 45.24 6.37 32.28
C ARG A 905 44.96 7.38 31.16
N LEU A 906 44.49 6.91 30.00
CA LEU A 906 44.16 7.79 28.86
C LEU A 906 42.96 8.69 29.17
N VAL A 907 41.92 8.13 29.80
CA VAL A 907 40.73 8.87 30.23
C VAL A 907 41.10 10.05 31.14
N GLY A 908 41.96 9.80 32.15
CA GLY A 908 42.45 10.86 33.03
C GLY A 908 43.31 11.91 32.31
N GLU A 909 44.17 11.48 31.37
CA GLU A 909 45.04 12.38 30.59
C GLU A 909 44.24 13.44 29.81
N ILE A 910 43.15 13.03 29.15
CA ILE A 910 42.32 13.88 28.30
C ILE A 910 41.47 14.84 29.12
N LEU A 911 40.76 14.34 30.14
CA LEU A 911 39.85 15.16 30.95
C LEU A 911 40.60 16.26 31.72
N ASP A 912 41.72 15.91 32.36
CA ASP A 912 42.42 16.83 33.26
C ASP A 912 43.33 17.83 32.52
N ASN A 913 43.87 17.46 31.33
CA ASN A 913 44.88 18.28 30.64
C ASN A 913 44.43 18.90 29.31
N LYS A 914 43.36 18.40 28.67
CA LYS A 914 42.92 18.87 27.35
C LYS A 914 41.54 19.53 27.38
N ILE A 915 40.60 18.94 28.10
CA ILE A 915 39.21 19.41 28.14
C ILE A 915 38.97 20.42 29.28
N GLY A 916 39.59 20.25 30.45
CA GLY A 916 39.44 21.16 31.58
C GLY A 916 40.18 22.50 31.44
N GLY A 917 39.53 23.63 31.77
CA GLY A 917 40.16 24.97 31.87
C GLY A 917 40.13 25.79 30.57
N GLU A 918 41.18 26.60 30.30
CA GLU A 918 41.42 27.31 29.01
C GLU A 918 42.01 26.37 27.94
N GLY A 919 41.63 25.08 27.96
CA GLY A 919 42.20 24.06 27.07
C GLY A 919 41.91 24.33 25.59
N ILE A 920 42.90 24.07 24.74
CA ILE A 920 42.76 24.05 23.27
C ILE A 920 43.61 22.90 22.73
N PHE A 921 43.09 22.18 21.72
CA PHE A 921 43.87 21.17 21.01
C PHE A 921 44.80 21.84 19.99
N SER A 922 45.95 21.23 19.72
CA SER A 922 46.91 21.79 18.77
C SER A 922 46.43 21.60 17.33
N THR A 923 45.96 20.40 17.02
CA THR A 923 45.57 19.94 15.67
C THR A 923 44.39 18.98 15.75
N LEU A 924 43.68 18.78 14.64
CA LEU A 924 42.63 17.76 14.55
C LEU A 924 43.23 16.34 14.73
N ASP A 925 44.45 16.12 14.20
CA ASP A 925 45.21 14.89 14.38
C ASP A 925 45.47 14.55 15.85
N GLU A 926 45.64 15.55 16.72
CA GLU A 926 45.81 15.31 18.16
C GLU A 926 44.52 14.76 18.79
N ILE A 927 43.36 15.32 18.42
CA ILE A 927 42.05 14.82 18.88
C ILE A 927 41.83 13.39 18.38
N ASN A 928 42.12 13.16 17.09
CA ASN A 928 41.99 11.84 16.47
C ASN A 928 42.95 10.82 17.08
N ASP A 929 44.21 11.17 17.37
CA ASP A 929 45.16 10.28 18.07
C ASP A 929 44.63 9.88 19.44
N TYR A 930 44.08 10.83 20.21
CA TYR A 930 43.45 10.52 21.50
C TYR A 930 42.25 9.58 21.35
N SER A 931 41.38 9.84 20.37
CA SER A 931 40.23 8.98 20.07
C SER A 931 40.67 7.56 19.69
N VAL A 932 41.62 7.42 18.76
CA VAL A 932 42.17 6.13 18.31
C VAL A 932 42.87 5.39 19.46
N ARG A 933 43.61 6.10 20.32
CA ARG A 933 44.26 5.48 21.49
C ARG A 933 43.24 4.98 22.50
N LEU A 934 42.12 5.70 22.70
CA LEU A 934 41.00 5.20 23.50
C LEU A 934 40.42 3.93 22.87
N ASP A 935 40.14 3.94 21.56
CA ASP A 935 39.56 2.78 20.87
C ASP A 935 40.51 1.57 20.88
N LYS A 936 41.82 1.77 20.71
CA LYS A 936 42.85 0.72 20.82
C LYS A 936 42.92 0.12 22.21
N ALA A 937 42.92 0.97 23.25
CA ALA A 937 42.94 0.51 24.65
C ALA A 937 41.64 -0.21 25.01
N TYR A 938 40.50 0.29 24.53
CA TYR A 938 39.19 -0.31 24.73
C TYR A 938 39.06 -1.66 24.00
N SER A 939 39.43 -1.73 22.72
CA SER A 939 39.49 -2.99 21.97
C SER A 939 40.46 -4.00 22.62
N LYS A 940 41.62 -3.56 23.12
CA LYS A 940 42.57 -4.41 23.84
C LYS A 940 41.97 -4.96 25.14
N MET A 941 41.15 -4.16 25.83
CA MET A 941 40.40 -4.61 26.99
C MET A 941 39.37 -5.69 26.61
N LEU A 942 38.55 -5.45 25.58
CA LEU A 942 37.51 -6.39 25.13
C LEU A 942 38.07 -7.70 24.57
N SER A 943 39.13 -7.61 23.75
CA SER A 943 39.75 -8.76 23.08
C SER A 943 40.71 -9.56 23.95
N GLY A 944 41.03 -9.08 25.17
CA GLY A 944 42.01 -9.68 26.07
C GLY A 944 41.71 -11.13 26.49
N HIS A 945 40.49 -11.62 26.24
CA HIS A 945 40.05 -12.98 26.53
C HIS A 945 40.05 -13.93 25.31
N ILE A 946 40.34 -13.45 24.10
CA ILE A 946 40.31 -14.25 22.85
C ILE A 946 41.63 -15.03 22.69
N ASP A 947 41.55 -16.36 22.58
CA ASP A 947 42.71 -17.23 22.30
C ASP A 947 42.85 -17.54 20.80
N PHE A 948 43.51 -16.64 20.08
CA PHE A 948 43.79 -16.79 18.64
C PHE A 948 44.71 -17.97 18.30
N THR A 949 45.45 -18.54 19.26
CA THR A 949 46.46 -19.58 18.99
C THR A 949 45.86 -20.93 18.58
N THR A 950 44.54 -21.09 18.74
CA THR A 950 43.82 -22.33 18.45
C THR A 950 43.18 -22.36 17.06
N ALA A 951 43.17 -21.21 16.34
CA ALA A 951 42.54 -21.06 15.04
C ALA A 951 43.26 -21.84 13.92
N ASN A 952 42.47 -22.38 12.99
CA ASN A 952 42.95 -22.92 11.72
C ASN A 952 41.83 -22.92 10.67
N LYS A 953 42.16 -23.23 9.40
CA LYS A 953 41.20 -23.28 8.29
C LYS A 953 39.89 -24.03 8.60
N ASP A 954 39.99 -25.18 9.27
CA ASP A 954 38.85 -26.05 9.53
C ASP A 954 38.10 -25.71 10.83
N LYS A 955 38.73 -24.91 11.70
CA LYS A 955 38.20 -24.51 13.00
C LYS A 955 38.59 -23.06 13.29
N PRO A 956 37.88 -22.09 12.70
CA PRO A 956 38.11 -20.69 13.00
C PRO A 956 37.73 -20.37 14.46
N VAL A 957 38.37 -19.33 15.01
CA VAL A 957 38.05 -18.75 16.32
C VAL A 957 37.09 -17.58 16.13
N ASP A 958 36.08 -17.48 16.99
CA ASP A 958 35.21 -16.31 17.05
C ASP A 958 36.01 -15.10 17.52
N ALA A 959 36.16 -14.13 16.62
CA ALA A 959 36.88 -12.89 16.82
C ALA A 959 35.92 -11.69 16.86
N THR A 960 34.61 -11.92 17.01
CA THR A 960 33.57 -10.88 17.00
C THR A 960 33.82 -9.80 18.06
N GLY A 961 34.47 -10.14 19.19
CA GLY A 961 34.88 -9.16 20.21
C GLY A 961 35.92 -8.12 19.76
N LEU A 962 36.47 -8.22 18.54
CA LEU A 962 37.25 -7.15 17.90
C LEU A 962 36.38 -6.06 17.27
N ILE A 963 35.11 -6.37 16.98
CA ILE A 963 34.13 -5.41 16.48
C ILE A 963 33.49 -4.75 17.71
N ILE A 964 33.60 -3.42 17.81
CA ILE A 964 32.92 -2.66 18.85
C ILE A 964 31.43 -2.60 18.47
N ASN A 965 30.56 -3.01 19.39
CA ASN A 965 29.12 -2.94 19.22
C ASN A 965 28.61 -3.57 17.90
N PRO A 966 28.83 -4.89 17.69
CA PRO A 966 28.50 -5.59 16.44
C PRO A 966 27.00 -5.74 16.15
N SER A 967 26.14 -5.41 17.13
CA SER A 967 24.67 -5.50 17.06
C SER A 967 23.98 -4.17 17.40
N PHE A 968 24.70 -3.05 17.24
CA PHE A 968 24.19 -1.69 17.40
C PHE A 968 23.32 -1.40 18.65
N GLN A 969 23.73 -1.95 19.81
CA GLN A 969 23.03 -1.80 21.09
C GLN A 969 23.99 -1.67 22.28
N THR A 970 23.56 -0.92 23.30
CA THR A 970 24.24 -0.79 24.61
C THR A 970 23.25 -1.02 25.75
N LYS A 971 23.76 -1.33 26.95
CA LYS A 971 22.96 -1.46 28.18
C LYS A 971 22.73 -0.09 28.84
N SER A 972 21.51 0.17 29.30
CA SER A 972 21.17 1.35 30.11
C SER A 972 20.09 1.04 31.16
N GLU A 973 20.01 1.82 32.23
CA GLU A 973 18.95 1.70 33.24
C GLU A 973 17.69 2.49 32.80
N ASN A 974 16.53 1.82 32.72
CA ASN A 974 15.25 2.45 32.40
C ASN A 974 14.63 3.17 33.62
N ASN A 975 13.48 3.83 33.44
CA ASN A 975 12.81 4.58 34.52
C ASN A 975 12.38 3.72 35.73
N ASP A 976 12.32 2.41 35.57
CA ASP A 976 11.96 1.44 36.61
C ASP A 976 13.19 0.84 37.31
N GLY A 977 14.40 1.24 36.91
CA GLY A 977 15.66 0.75 37.47
C GLY A 977 16.14 -0.57 36.83
N GLU A 978 15.60 -0.96 35.68
CA GLU A 978 15.97 -2.20 34.98
C GLU A 978 17.01 -1.93 33.89
N ILE A 979 18.00 -2.82 33.76
CA ILE A 979 19.00 -2.75 32.70
C ILE A 979 18.40 -3.31 31.41
N VAL A 980 18.29 -2.47 30.38
CA VAL A 980 17.71 -2.80 29.06
C VAL A 980 18.69 -2.47 27.94
N ASP A 981 18.54 -3.15 26.81
CA ASP A 981 19.22 -2.77 25.57
C ASP A 981 18.63 -1.47 25.02
N THR A 982 19.52 -0.62 24.53
CA THR A 982 19.22 0.66 23.90
C THR A 982 20.05 0.79 22.65
N LYS A 983 19.44 1.28 21.57
CA LYS A 983 20.13 1.51 20.31
C LYS A 983 21.40 2.35 20.52
N SER A 984 22.49 1.94 19.90
CA SER A 984 23.77 2.65 20.01
C SER A 984 24.60 2.42 18.75
N SER A 985 25.24 3.46 18.26
CA SER A 985 26.25 3.39 17.21
C SER A 985 27.68 3.49 17.78
N ASP A 986 27.86 3.32 19.10
CA ASP A 986 29.17 3.47 19.76
C ASP A 986 30.23 2.63 19.04
N GLY A 987 31.35 3.26 18.68
CA GLY A 987 32.47 2.61 17.98
C GLY A 987 32.38 2.60 16.46
N TRP A 988 31.24 3.00 15.87
CA TRP A 988 31.06 3.11 14.42
C TRP A 988 31.13 4.57 13.96
N THR A 989 31.85 4.79 12.86
CA THR A 989 31.86 6.04 12.11
C THR A 989 30.74 6.00 11.07
N VAL A 990 29.93 7.05 11.02
CA VAL A 990 28.86 7.24 10.04
C VAL A 990 29.20 8.45 9.19
N GLU A 991 29.47 8.22 7.91
CA GLU A 991 29.58 9.27 6.89
C GLU A 991 28.29 9.25 6.08
N SER A 992 27.41 10.21 6.31
CA SER A 992 26.08 10.28 5.71
C SER A 992 25.93 11.57 4.91
N LEU A 993 25.37 11.47 3.70
CA LEU A 993 25.12 12.63 2.84
C LEU A 993 24.02 13.53 3.41
N ASN A 994 22.92 12.93 3.90
CA ASN A 994 21.73 13.65 4.36
C ASN A 994 21.60 13.75 5.89
N GLY A 995 22.49 13.12 6.65
CA GLY A 995 22.46 13.08 8.11
C GLY A 995 21.33 12.25 8.71
N ILE A 996 20.65 11.42 7.90
CA ILE A 996 19.48 10.62 8.32
C ILE A 996 19.81 9.13 8.50
N THR A 997 21.04 8.72 8.21
CA THR A 997 21.52 7.36 8.51
C THR A 997 21.75 7.21 10.00
N GLU A 998 21.01 6.30 10.62
CA GLU A 998 21.04 6.09 12.06
C GLU A 998 20.68 4.65 12.45
N VAL A 999 20.95 4.32 13.71
CA VAL A 999 20.44 3.10 14.33
C VAL A 999 18.97 3.34 14.71
N LYS A 1000 18.09 2.43 14.32
CA LYS A 1000 16.65 2.50 14.62
C LYS A 1000 16.34 1.84 15.96
N ASP A 1001 15.10 2.02 16.43
CA ASP A 1001 14.64 1.42 17.69
C ASP A 1001 14.69 -0.12 17.66
N ALA A 1002 14.66 -0.70 16.46
CA ALA A 1002 14.88 -2.13 16.21
C ALA A 1002 16.36 -2.57 16.27
N MET A 1003 17.27 -1.71 16.75
CA MET A 1003 18.69 -2.00 16.98
C MET A 1003 19.50 -2.39 15.73
N LEU A 1004 19.05 -1.95 14.55
CA LEU A 1004 19.78 -2.09 13.28
C LEU A 1004 20.08 -0.72 12.66
N PHE A 1005 21.05 -0.66 11.75
CA PHE A 1005 21.29 0.55 10.96
C PHE A 1005 20.36 0.63 9.75
N GLU A 1006 19.80 1.82 9.51
CA GLU A 1006 19.03 2.13 8.31
C GLU A 1006 19.73 3.21 7.48
N ILE A 1007 19.81 2.97 6.16
CA ILE A 1007 20.18 3.96 5.14
C ILE A 1007 18.99 4.13 4.18
N TYR A 1008 18.08 5.02 4.52
CA TYR A 1008 16.89 5.37 3.73
C TYR A 1008 17.08 6.72 3.03
N ASN A 1009 16.86 6.81 1.71
CA ASN A 1009 16.99 8.07 0.95
C ASN A 1009 18.32 8.81 1.18
N ASP A 1010 19.41 8.06 1.27
CA ASP A 1010 20.71 8.59 1.68
C ASP A 1010 21.86 7.81 1.02
N SER A 1011 23.02 8.44 0.86
CA SER A 1011 24.26 7.78 0.43
C SER A 1011 25.24 7.85 1.59
N SER A 1012 25.60 6.68 2.15
CA SER A 1012 26.34 6.64 3.42
C SER A 1012 27.35 5.52 3.47
N GLU A 1013 28.46 5.73 4.19
CA GLU A 1013 29.37 4.68 4.66
C GLU A 1013 29.28 4.58 6.20
N VAL A 1014 29.09 3.37 6.72
CA VAL A 1014 29.08 3.07 8.16
C VAL A 1014 30.18 2.05 8.42
N TYR A 1015 31.23 2.42 9.15
CA TYR A 1015 32.43 1.61 9.27
C TYR A 1015 33.17 1.77 10.60
N GLN A 1016 34.06 0.83 10.92
CA GLN A 1016 35.02 0.95 12.03
C GLN A 1016 36.35 0.25 11.71
N PRO A 1017 37.48 0.72 12.26
CA PRO A 1017 38.74 -0.03 12.29
C PRO A 1017 38.69 -1.18 13.30
N LEU A 1018 39.27 -2.34 12.97
CA LEU A 1018 39.42 -3.47 13.91
C LEU A 1018 40.82 -3.44 14.52
N TYR A 1019 40.93 -2.80 15.69
CA TYR A 1019 42.20 -2.72 16.41
C TYR A 1019 42.60 -4.06 17.05
N ASN A 1020 43.90 -4.27 17.22
CA ASN A 1020 44.50 -5.46 17.85
C ASN A 1020 44.19 -6.79 17.13
N ALA A 1021 43.75 -6.76 15.86
CA ALA A 1021 43.58 -7.95 15.04
C ALA A 1021 44.95 -8.58 14.70
N PRO A 1022 45.22 -9.85 15.07
CA PRO A 1022 46.46 -10.53 14.65
C PRO A 1022 46.50 -10.78 13.14
N ALA A 1023 47.71 -10.94 12.59
CA ALA A 1023 47.87 -11.30 11.19
C ALA A 1023 47.18 -12.63 10.85
N GLY A 1024 46.59 -12.73 9.66
CA GLY A 1024 45.98 -13.95 9.14
C GLY A 1024 44.67 -13.74 8.40
N TYR A 1025 43.97 -14.84 8.12
CA TYR A 1025 42.73 -14.84 7.35
C TYR A 1025 41.49 -14.66 8.23
N TYR A 1026 40.53 -13.88 7.75
CA TYR A 1026 39.28 -13.59 8.42
C TYR A 1026 38.07 -13.80 7.49
N ARG A 1027 36.91 -14.05 8.08
CA ARG A 1027 35.59 -13.96 7.44
C ARG A 1027 34.71 -13.05 8.27
N VAL A 1028 34.11 -12.05 7.62
CA VAL A 1028 33.04 -11.25 8.21
C VAL A 1028 31.71 -11.69 7.61
N ILE A 1029 30.69 -11.75 8.45
CA ILE A 1029 29.32 -12.08 8.09
C ILE A 1029 28.41 -11.02 8.70
N MET A 1030 27.41 -10.56 7.99
CA MET A 1030 26.36 -9.66 8.48
C MET A 1030 25.04 -9.97 7.77
N ASN A 1031 23.93 -9.43 8.27
CA ASN A 1031 22.63 -9.51 7.61
C ASN A 1031 22.26 -8.12 7.10
N GLY A 1032 21.86 -8.01 5.83
CA GLY A 1032 21.45 -6.73 5.28
C GLY A 1032 20.98 -6.81 3.84
N PHE A 1033 20.11 -5.90 3.41
CA PHE A 1033 19.56 -5.87 2.05
C PHE A 1033 19.60 -4.47 1.43
N TYR A 1034 19.29 -4.41 0.14
CA TYR A 1034 19.03 -3.16 -0.58
C TYR A 1034 17.75 -3.22 -1.42
N ARG A 1035 17.00 -2.11 -1.44
CA ARG A 1035 15.84 -1.85 -2.29
C ARG A 1035 16.06 -0.57 -3.09
N ALA A 1036 16.07 -0.68 -4.41
CA ALA A 1036 16.28 0.44 -5.33
C ALA A 1036 14.98 1.23 -5.62
N GLY A 1037 14.54 2.03 -4.65
CA GLY A 1037 13.33 2.85 -4.74
C GLY A 1037 12.12 2.27 -4.00
N GLY A 1038 10.91 2.76 -4.29
CA GLY A 1038 9.67 2.26 -3.67
C GLY A 1038 9.35 0.81 -4.03
N PHE A 1039 8.56 0.09 -3.20
CA PHE A 1039 8.35 -1.37 -3.35
C PHE A 1039 7.71 -1.78 -4.68
N ILE A 1040 6.82 -0.98 -5.29
CA ILE A 1040 6.26 -1.27 -6.61
C ILE A 1040 7.30 -1.00 -7.72
N ASP A 1041 7.92 0.18 -7.72
CA ASP A 1041 8.91 0.54 -8.75
C ASP A 1041 10.11 -0.42 -8.75
N ALA A 1042 10.60 -0.77 -7.56
CA ALA A 1042 11.68 -1.73 -7.38
C ALA A 1042 11.23 -3.14 -7.77
N GLY A 1043 9.98 -3.51 -7.48
CA GLY A 1043 9.40 -4.80 -7.89
C GLY A 1043 9.26 -4.94 -9.41
N VAL A 1044 8.85 -3.87 -10.10
CA VAL A 1044 8.81 -3.79 -11.57
C VAL A 1044 10.22 -3.90 -12.15
N ALA A 1045 11.18 -3.13 -11.60
CA ALA A 1045 12.57 -3.20 -12.03
C ALA A 1045 13.14 -4.61 -11.88
N ARG A 1046 12.87 -5.30 -10.75
CA ARG A 1046 13.29 -6.67 -10.51
C ARG A 1046 12.68 -7.65 -11.51
N ARG A 1047 11.36 -7.58 -11.75
CA ARG A 1047 10.66 -8.42 -12.74
C ARG A 1047 11.28 -8.28 -14.13
N ASP A 1048 11.67 -7.05 -14.48
CA ASP A 1048 12.23 -6.70 -15.78
C ASP A 1048 13.77 -6.85 -15.82
N SER A 1049 14.39 -7.36 -14.74
CA SER A 1049 15.84 -7.56 -14.61
C SER A 1049 16.67 -6.27 -14.78
N ALA A 1050 16.15 -5.17 -14.24
CA ALA A 1050 16.71 -3.82 -14.29
C ALA A 1050 16.91 -3.22 -12.89
N ASP A 1051 16.81 -4.02 -11.82
CA ASP A 1051 17.05 -3.58 -10.44
C ASP A 1051 18.54 -3.28 -10.19
N ALA A 1052 18.79 -2.21 -9.42
CA ALA A 1052 20.14 -1.79 -9.04
C ALA A 1052 20.53 -2.35 -7.66
N GLN A 1053 21.82 -2.59 -7.44
CA GLN A 1053 22.40 -2.98 -6.13
C GLN A 1053 23.48 -1.98 -5.72
N ASN A 1054 23.04 -0.92 -5.04
CA ASN A 1054 23.90 0.22 -4.71
C ASN A 1054 24.54 0.14 -3.32
N ALA A 1055 24.21 -0.88 -2.52
CA ALA A 1055 24.81 -1.09 -1.19
C ALA A 1055 25.73 -2.32 -1.17
N GLU A 1056 26.82 -2.26 -0.39
CA GLU A 1056 27.78 -3.35 -0.22
C GLU A 1056 28.44 -3.38 1.16
N LEU A 1057 28.73 -4.60 1.64
CA LEU A 1057 29.66 -4.88 2.73
C LEU A 1057 31.09 -4.69 2.20
N PHE A 1058 31.97 -4.06 2.96
CA PHE A 1058 33.37 -3.88 2.54
C PHE A 1058 34.37 -4.06 3.69
N VAL A 1059 35.58 -4.48 3.33
CA VAL A 1059 36.76 -4.50 4.19
C VAL A 1059 37.97 -3.96 3.43
N LYS A 1060 38.74 -3.07 4.06
CA LYS A 1060 40.01 -2.53 3.54
C LYS A 1060 41.14 -2.86 4.50
N CYS A 1061 42.25 -3.45 4.03
CA CYS A 1061 43.42 -3.73 4.87
C CYS A 1061 44.70 -3.73 4.04
N GLY A 1062 45.67 -2.87 4.37
CA GLY A 1062 46.87 -2.68 3.56
C GLY A 1062 46.51 -2.28 2.12
N ASP A 1063 47.04 -3.03 1.14
CA ASP A 1063 46.69 -2.88 -0.29
C ASP A 1063 45.42 -3.67 -0.70
N GLY A 1064 44.79 -4.38 0.24
CA GLY A 1064 43.64 -5.24 -0.01
C GLY A 1064 42.30 -4.52 0.12
N ASN A 1065 41.43 -4.70 -0.88
CA ASN A 1065 40.03 -4.26 -0.86
C ASN A 1065 39.12 -5.47 -1.16
N TRP A 1066 38.19 -5.77 -0.24
CA TRP A 1066 37.19 -6.82 -0.39
C TRP A 1066 35.80 -6.21 -0.21
N SER A 1067 34.85 -6.55 -1.09
CA SER A 1067 33.47 -6.15 -0.93
C SER A 1067 32.50 -7.18 -1.50
N GLU A 1068 31.26 -7.14 -1.01
CA GLU A 1068 30.16 -7.99 -1.45
C GLU A 1068 28.87 -7.16 -1.51
N LYS A 1069 28.09 -7.28 -2.59
CA LYS A 1069 26.84 -6.54 -2.74
C LYS A 1069 25.80 -7.04 -1.74
N LEU A 1070 25.04 -6.12 -1.14
CA LEU A 1070 23.90 -6.52 -0.33
C LEU A 1070 22.83 -7.17 -1.24
N PRO A 1071 22.21 -8.27 -0.80
CA PRO A 1071 21.12 -8.90 -1.52
C PRO A 1071 19.95 -7.93 -1.78
N SER A 1072 19.21 -8.18 -2.85
CA SER A 1072 17.95 -7.47 -3.10
C SER A 1072 16.93 -7.83 -2.02
N ILE A 1073 16.09 -6.89 -1.59
CA ILE A 1073 14.98 -7.18 -0.68
C ILE A 1073 14.03 -8.27 -1.24
N PHE A 1074 13.96 -8.39 -2.57
CA PHE A 1074 13.16 -9.41 -3.26
C PHE A 1074 13.81 -10.80 -3.32
N GLU A 1075 15.03 -10.99 -2.78
CA GLU A 1075 15.59 -12.34 -2.58
C GLU A 1075 14.81 -13.12 -1.51
N HIS A 1076 14.09 -12.42 -0.61
CA HIS A 1076 13.25 -13.03 0.42
C HIS A 1076 11.80 -12.54 0.37
N VAL A 1077 11.11 -12.91 -0.72
CA VAL A 1077 9.63 -12.84 -0.75
C VAL A 1077 9.08 -14.04 -0.01
N SER A 1078 8.19 -13.80 0.95
CA SER A 1078 7.70 -14.84 1.87
C SER A 1078 6.17 -14.87 1.92
N GLU A 1079 5.60 -16.02 2.30
CA GLU A 1079 4.20 -16.12 2.71
C GLU A 1079 3.98 -15.56 4.14
N LEU A 1080 5.07 -15.20 4.83
CA LEU A 1080 5.08 -14.76 6.22
C LEU A 1080 5.33 -13.25 6.31
N LYS A 1081 4.71 -12.63 7.32
CA LYS A 1081 5.03 -11.26 7.74
C LYS A 1081 5.96 -11.25 8.94
N TYR A 1082 7.10 -10.58 8.87
CA TYR A 1082 7.91 -10.30 10.05
C TYR A 1082 7.26 -9.22 10.92
N ASP A 1083 6.71 -8.16 10.32
CA ASP A 1083 5.99 -7.09 11.02
C ASP A 1083 4.57 -6.89 10.48
N VAL A 1084 3.67 -6.29 11.27
CA VAL A 1084 2.31 -5.94 10.83
C VAL A 1084 2.30 -4.93 9.68
N SER A 1085 3.37 -4.14 9.52
CA SER A 1085 3.57 -3.19 8.43
C SER A 1085 4.08 -3.83 7.14
N ASP A 1086 4.47 -5.11 7.16
CA ASP A 1086 4.95 -5.78 5.95
C ASP A 1086 3.88 -5.81 4.87
N VAL A 1087 4.32 -5.57 3.64
CA VAL A 1087 3.45 -5.23 2.51
C VAL A 1087 3.16 -6.44 1.64
N ALA A 1088 1.88 -6.63 1.29
CA ALA A 1088 1.46 -7.61 0.30
C ALA A 1088 1.72 -7.07 -1.10
N LEU A 1089 2.39 -7.86 -1.93
CA LEU A 1089 2.68 -7.52 -3.31
C LEU A 1089 1.72 -8.26 -4.27
N PRO A 1090 1.35 -7.64 -5.40
CA PRO A 1090 0.45 -8.27 -6.35
C PRO A 1090 1.13 -9.43 -7.10
N ASP A 1091 0.37 -10.50 -7.35
CA ASP A 1091 0.85 -11.69 -8.08
C ASP A 1091 1.39 -11.39 -9.49
N SER A 1092 0.98 -10.26 -10.09
CA SER A 1092 1.48 -9.79 -11.39
C SER A 1092 2.98 -9.47 -11.40
N LEU A 1093 3.59 -9.26 -10.24
CA LEU A 1093 5.04 -9.12 -10.08
C LEU A 1093 5.76 -10.49 -10.05
N PHE A 1094 5.04 -11.57 -9.69
CA PHE A 1094 5.59 -12.91 -9.45
C PHE A 1094 4.90 -14.01 -10.30
N PRO A 1095 4.84 -13.89 -11.64
CA PRO A 1095 4.07 -14.79 -12.51
C PRO A 1095 4.56 -16.27 -12.56
N LYS A 1096 5.55 -16.63 -11.74
CA LYS A 1096 6.16 -17.97 -11.68
C LYS A 1096 6.14 -18.58 -10.27
N SER A 1097 5.55 -17.90 -9.29
CA SER A 1097 5.51 -18.36 -7.90
C SER A 1097 4.32 -19.28 -7.65
N ASP A 1098 4.52 -20.30 -6.81
CA ASP A 1098 3.47 -21.20 -6.31
C ASP A 1098 3.02 -20.82 -4.87
N MET A 1099 3.54 -19.71 -4.33
CA MET A 1099 3.16 -19.20 -3.01
C MET A 1099 1.71 -18.71 -3.00
N LEU A 1100 1.02 -18.88 -1.88
CA LEU A 1100 -0.31 -18.35 -1.65
C LEU A 1100 -0.28 -16.83 -1.40
N TYR A 1101 0.82 -16.33 -0.83
CA TYR A 1101 1.02 -14.91 -0.51
C TYR A 1101 2.44 -14.44 -0.85
N HIS A 1102 2.58 -13.15 -1.17
CA HIS A 1102 3.86 -12.51 -1.49
C HIS A 1102 4.09 -11.28 -0.60
N PHE A 1103 4.80 -11.46 0.51
CA PHE A 1103 5.18 -10.39 1.43
C PHE A 1103 6.67 -10.06 1.36
N ILE A 1104 6.99 -8.80 1.59
CA ILE A 1104 8.35 -8.31 1.87
C ILE A 1104 8.32 -7.41 3.11
N VAL A 1105 9.47 -7.29 3.77
CA VAL A 1105 9.64 -6.33 4.87
C VAL A 1105 9.55 -4.90 4.35
N ASP A 1106 8.91 -4.01 5.11
CA ASP A 1106 8.77 -2.59 4.72
C ASP A 1106 9.03 -1.61 5.88
N GLN A 1107 9.57 -2.11 7.01
CA GLN A 1107 10.02 -1.29 8.14
C GLN A 1107 11.24 -1.91 8.85
N PRO A 1108 12.04 -1.13 9.60
CA PRO A 1108 13.17 -1.62 10.38
C PRO A 1108 12.82 -2.77 11.34
N ALA A 1109 11.63 -2.73 11.96
CA ALA A 1109 11.20 -3.81 12.87
C ALA A 1109 11.07 -5.16 12.14
N GLY A 1110 10.46 -5.17 10.95
CA GLY A 1110 10.38 -6.37 10.12
C GLY A 1110 11.75 -6.85 9.63
N ALA A 1111 12.65 -5.92 9.27
CA ALA A 1111 14.01 -6.24 8.87
C ALA A 1111 14.82 -6.89 10.01
N ALA A 1112 14.73 -6.38 11.24
CA ALA A 1112 15.42 -6.95 12.40
C ALA A 1112 15.03 -8.41 12.63
N LEU A 1113 13.73 -8.70 12.62
CA LEU A 1113 13.22 -10.06 12.78
C LEU A 1113 13.63 -10.97 11.61
N ALA A 1114 13.69 -10.45 10.38
CA ALA A 1114 14.23 -11.21 9.25
C ALA A 1114 15.71 -11.55 9.43
N PHE A 1115 16.49 -10.63 10.01
CA PHE A 1115 17.91 -10.86 10.31
C PHE A 1115 18.12 -11.86 11.44
N GLU A 1116 17.24 -11.89 12.45
CA GLU A 1116 17.24 -12.92 13.50
C GLU A 1116 17.01 -14.33 12.93
N ASP A 1117 16.17 -14.46 11.90
CA ASP A 1117 15.96 -15.71 11.15
C ASP A 1117 17.11 -16.03 10.17
N GLY A 1118 18.13 -15.18 10.10
CA GLY A 1118 19.32 -15.36 9.26
C GLY A 1118 19.13 -14.96 7.80
N GLU A 1119 18.03 -14.30 7.47
CA GLU A 1119 17.75 -13.85 6.10
C GLU A 1119 18.64 -12.67 5.71
N TYR A 1120 18.88 -12.54 4.41
CA TYR A 1120 19.76 -11.52 3.84
C TYR A 1120 21.21 -11.59 4.36
N GLU A 1121 21.70 -12.78 4.72
CA GLU A 1121 23.10 -12.97 5.09
C GLU A 1121 24.03 -12.61 3.92
N CYS A 1122 25.02 -11.76 4.21
CA CYS A 1122 26.05 -11.28 3.31
C CYS A 1122 27.41 -11.49 3.98
N ASP A 1123 28.39 -12.05 3.27
CA ASP A 1123 29.70 -12.35 3.84
C ASP A 1123 30.85 -12.08 2.86
N THR A 1124 32.03 -11.84 3.42
CA THR A 1124 33.26 -11.77 2.64
C THR A 1124 34.47 -12.21 3.45
N TYR A 1125 35.51 -12.69 2.76
CA TYR A 1125 36.79 -13.07 3.38
C TYR A 1125 37.83 -11.99 3.13
N PHE A 1126 38.69 -11.74 4.12
CA PHE A 1126 39.78 -10.78 4.00
C PHE A 1126 41.06 -11.29 4.71
N TYR A 1127 42.17 -10.62 4.47
CA TYR A 1127 43.46 -10.95 5.09
C TYR A 1127 44.04 -9.72 5.78
N VAL A 1128 44.64 -9.94 6.96
CA VAL A 1128 45.34 -8.91 7.74
C VAL A 1128 46.82 -9.23 7.76
N GLY A 1129 47.66 -8.31 7.27
CA GLY A 1129 49.11 -8.42 7.37
C GLY A 1129 49.66 -8.09 8.75
N GLU A 1130 50.94 -8.37 8.97
CA GLU A 1130 51.62 -8.07 10.23
C GLU A 1130 51.63 -6.55 10.49
N GLY A 1131 50.93 -6.12 11.54
CA GLY A 1131 50.84 -4.71 11.94
C GLY A 1131 49.84 -3.87 11.13
N GLU A 1132 49.01 -4.50 10.29
CA GLU A 1132 47.94 -3.82 9.56
C GLU A 1132 46.66 -3.73 10.40
N GLU A 1133 45.89 -2.66 10.22
CA GLU A 1133 44.62 -2.40 10.92
C GLU A 1133 43.49 -2.40 9.87
N PRO A 1134 42.69 -3.48 9.76
CA PRO A 1134 41.62 -3.55 8.78
C PRO A 1134 40.46 -2.59 9.14
N VAL A 1135 39.78 -2.06 8.13
CA VAL A 1135 38.56 -1.23 8.26
C VAL A 1135 37.39 -2.02 7.67
N LEU A 1136 36.35 -2.25 8.48
CA LEU A 1136 35.14 -3.01 8.14
C LEU A 1136 33.93 -2.06 8.10
N GLY A 1137 33.06 -2.17 7.10
CA GLY A 1137 31.83 -1.40 7.07
C GLY A 1137 30.82 -1.80 6.00
N VAL A 1138 29.74 -1.03 5.92
CA VAL A 1138 28.74 -1.09 4.86
C VAL A 1138 28.70 0.28 4.19
N ARG A 1139 28.62 0.30 2.86
CA ARG A 1139 28.45 1.53 2.09
C ARG A 1139 27.32 1.42 1.09
N LYS A 1140 26.57 2.51 0.94
CA LYS A 1140 25.57 2.68 -0.13
C LYS A 1140 25.96 3.88 -0.99
N THR A 1141 26.21 3.60 -2.27
CA THR A 1141 26.67 4.59 -3.24
C THR A 1141 25.53 5.10 -4.11
N GLY A 1142 25.23 6.39 -4.02
CA GLY A 1142 24.13 7.01 -4.76
C GLY A 1142 22.81 6.97 -3.98
N MET A 1143 21.90 7.83 -4.40
CA MET A 1143 20.59 8.04 -3.78
C MET A 1143 19.50 7.95 -4.85
N LEU A 1144 18.51 7.11 -4.61
CA LEU A 1144 17.26 7.05 -5.37
C LEU A 1144 16.09 7.34 -4.44
N THR A 1145 15.05 7.98 -4.94
CA THR A 1145 13.84 8.26 -4.15
C THR A 1145 13.22 6.96 -3.64
N ASN A 1146 12.97 6.92 -2.34
CA ASN A 1146 12.46 5.81 -1.53
C ASN A 1146 13.37 4.57 -1.47
N ASP A 1147 14.66 4.70 -1.82
CA ASP A 1147 15.61 3.61 -1.68
C ASP A 1147 15.95 3.32 -0.22
N TRP A 1148 16.27 2.05 0.03
CA TRP A 1148 16.32 1.57 1.40
C TRP A 1148 17.35 0.47 1.57
N SER A 1149 18.14 0.56 2.64
CA SER A 1149 19.03 -0.50 3.09
C SER A 1149 18.96 -0.58 4.60
N CYS A 1150 18.89 -1.80 5.13
CA CYS A 1150 19.04 -2.09 6.55
C CYS A 1150 20.15 -3.14 6.70
N PHE A 1151 20.92 -3.08 7.78
CA PHE A 1151 21.92 -4.09 8.11
C PHE A 1151 22.23 -4.18 9.61
N ASP A 1152 22.61 -5.37 10.06
CA ASP A 1152 22.97 -5.72 11.45
C ASP A 1152 23.74 -7.07 11.54
N ASN A 1153 23.92 -7.61 12.74
CA ASN A 1153 24.38 -8.97 13.06
C ASN A 1153 25.80 -9.29 12.58
N PHE A 1154 26.74 -8.35 12.78
CA PHE A 1154 28.14 -8.56 12.42
C PHE A 1154 28.77 -9.68 13.25
N ARG A 1155 29.39 -10.63 12.56
CA ARG A 1155 30.12 -11.76 13.13
C ARG A 1155 31.48 -11.86 12.46
N LEU A 1156 32.54 -12.04 13.24
CA LEU A 1156 33.91 -12.11 12.73
C LEU A 1156 34.60 -13.40 13.14
N TYR A 1157 35.21 -14.08 12.17
CA TYR A 1157 35.89 -15.36 12.40
C TYR A 1157 37.34 -15.30 11.93
N TYR A 1158 38.28 -15.67 12.80
CA TYR A 1158 39.71 -15.75 12.50
C TYR A 1158 40.12 -17.20 12.17
N TYR A 1159 40.74 -17.40 11.01
CA TYR A 1159 41.16 -18.70 10.50
C TYR A 1159 42.63 -19.03 10.75
N GLY A 1160 43.42 -18.09 11.27
CA GLY A 1160 44.86 -18.27 11.48
C GLY A 1160 45.72 -17.65 10.37
N ASP A 1161 47.00 -17.48 10.69
CA ASP A 1161 48.02 -16.95 9.79
C ASP A 1161 48.64 -18.02 8.87
N GLY A 1162 49.14 -17.61 7.71
CA GLY A 1162 49.87 -18.43 6.74
C GLY A 1162 49.00 -19.18 5.74
N ASP A 1163 49.58 -19.52 4.58
CA ASP A 1163 48.88 -20.13 3.42
C ASP A 1163 48.07 -21.39 3.74
N ALA A 1164 48.45 -22.16 4.77
CA ALA A 1164 47.73 -23.35 5.20
C ALA A 1164 46.32 -23.02 5.75
N ASN A 1165 46.14 -21.78 6.22
CA ASN A 1165 44.89 -21.28 6.78
C ASN A 1165 44.03 -20.49 5.77
N ARG A 1166 44.48 -20.36 4.52
CA ARG A 1166 43.75 -19.65 3.46
C ARG A 1166 42.40 -20.32 3.17
N PRO A 1167 41.27 -19.62 3.36
CA PRO A 1167 39.93 -20.13 3.04
C PRO A 1167 39.78 -20.47 1.55
N ASP A 1168 38.97 -21.48 1.21
CA ASP A 1168 38.78 -21.90 -0.18
C ASP A 1168 38.07 -20.83 -1.04
N GLY A 1169 37.21 -20.02 -0.42
CA GLY A 1169 36.49 -18.91 -1.07
C GLY A 1169 37.26 -17.59 -1.12
N PHE A 1170 38.51 -17.53 -0.65
CA PHE A 1170 39.26 -16.28 -0.57
C PHE A 1170 39.75 -15.80 -1.95
N VAL A 1171 39.34 -14.58 -2.32
CA VAL A 1171 39.80 -13.87 -3.51
C VAL A 1171 40.87 -12.84 -3.09
N ASP A 1172 42.00 -12.80 -3.82
CA ASP A 1172 43.06 -11.83 -3.55
C ASP A 1172 42.55 -10.41 -3.91
N GLY A 1173 42.50 -9.52 -2.92
CA GLY A 1173 41.87 -8.18 -3.02
C GLY A 1173 42.69 -7.14 -3.80
N ILE A 1174 43.15 -7.46 -5.02
CA ILE A 1174 43.84 -6.51 -5.90
C ILE A 1174 42.82 -5.70 -6.70
N ASP A 1175 42.90 -4.38 -6.60
CA ASP A 1175 42.12 -3.41 -7.38
C ASP A 1175 42.17 -3.70 -8.89
N GLY A 1176 40.99 -3.81 -9.52
CA GLY A 1176 40.84 -3.84 -10.99
C GLY A 1176 40.25 -5.11 -11.62
N VAL A 1177 39.79 -6.09 -10.83
CA VAL A 1177 38.93 -7.17 -11.35
C VAL A 1177 37.61 -7.14 -10.59
N SER A 1178 36.75 -6.19 -10.96
CA SER A 1178 35.33 -6.33 -10.65
C SER A 1178 34.83 -7.62 -11.31
N ALA A 1179 34.20 -8.48 -10.52
CA ALA A 1179 33.35 -9.55 -11.04
C ALA A 1179 32.04 -8.99 -11.64
N ASP A 1180 31.79 -7.68 -11.53
CA ASP A 1180 30.63 -6.97 -12.11
C ASP A 1180 31.03 -5.97 -13.21
N GLY A 1181 31.71 -6.48 -14.22
CA GLY A 1181 31.67 -5.90 -15.55
C GLY A 1181 31.41 -7.03 -16.51
N ALA A 1182 30.16 -7.22 -16.96
CA ALA A 1182 29.84 -8.22 -17.96
C ALA A 1182 30.79 -8.07 -19.14
N VAL A 1183 31.74 -9.00 -19.26
CA VAL A 1183 32.69 -8.97 -20.37
C VAL A 1183 31.88 -9.29 -21.62
N THR A 1184 31.56 -8.27 -22.40
CA THR A 1184 30.68 -8.41 -23.56
C THR A 1184 31.47 -9.00 -24.72
N VAL A 1185 30.79 -9.77 -25.57
CA VAL A 1185 31.39 -10.32 -26.77
C VAL A 1185 31.52 -9.21 -27.81
N VAL A 1186 32.76 -8.76 -28.08
CA VAL A 1186 33.06 -7.74 -29.10
C VAL A 1186 32.95 -8.31 -30.50
N SER A 1187 33.34 -9.57 -30.69
CA SER A 1187 33.14 -10.27 -31.96
C SER A 1187 33.21 -11.79 -31.79
N SER A 1188 32.44 -12.52 -32.59
CA SER A 1188 32.49 -13.99 -32.63
C SER A 1188 33.01 -14.48 -33.98
N VAL A 1189 33.89 -15.48 -33.96
CA VAL A 1189 34.35 -16.19 -35.15
C VAL A 1189 33.96 -17.66 -35.04
N TRP A 1190 33.35 -18.21 -36.10
CA TRP A 1190 32.90 -19.59 -36.12
C TRP A 1190 33.88 -20.49 -36.86
N TYR A 1191 34.01 -21.72 -36.35
CA TYR A 1191 34.77 -22.78 -36.98
C TYR A 1191 33.93 -24.06 -37.01
N THR A 1192 34.14 -24.89 -38.03
CA THR A 1192 33.70 -26.29 -37.97
C THR A 1192 34.46 -27.03 -36.87
N ILE A 1193 33.97 -28.19 -36.41
CA ILE A 1193 34.68 -29.01 -35.41
C ILE A 1193 36.11 -29.40 -35.84
N ASN A 1194 36.41 -29.37 -37.14
CA ASN A 1194 37.73 -29.63 -37.71
C ASN A 1194 38.64 -28.38 -37.80
N GLY A 1195 38.22 -27.24 -37.22
CA GLY A 1195 39.02 -26.02 -37.15
C GLY A 1195 38.99 -25.14 -38.41
N VAL A 1196 38.10 -25.40 -39.37
CA VAL A 1196 37.94 -24.55 -40.57
C VAL A 1196 37.03 -23.38 -40.26
N ARG A 1197 37.52 -22.14 -40.46
CA ARG A 1197 36.76 -20.89 -40.24
C ARG A 1197 35.56 -20.81 -41.20
N VAL A 1198 34.40 -20.43 -40.67
CA VAL A 1198 33.14 -20.22 -41.39
C VAL A 1198 32.48 -18.93 -40.90
N ASP A 1199 31.63 -18.32 -41.72
CA ASP A 1199 30.95 -17.07 -41.34
C ASP A 1199 29.87 -17.27 -40.26
N GLY A 1200 29.43 -18.52 -40.05
CA GLY A 1200 28.43 -18.92 -39.07
C GLY A 1200 27.89 -20.32 -39.37
N PRO A 1201 27.15 -20.95 -38.45
CA PRO A 1201 26.57 -22.27 -38.66
C PRO A 1201 25.39 -22.19 -39.63
N LYS A 1202 25.55 -22.78 -40.83
CA LYS A 1202 24.49 -22.84 -41.87
C LYS A 1202 23.85 -24.24 -41.99
N GLN A 1203 24.31 -25.21 -41.21
CA GLN A 1203 23.90 -26.61 -41.27
C GLN A 1203 23.89 -27.21 -39.86
N ARG A 1204 23.12 -28.27 -39.63
CA ARG A 1204 23.09 -28.99 -38.35
C ARG A 1204 24.46 -29.61 -38.04
N GLY A 1205 24.95 -29.45 -36.82
CA GLY A 1205 26.26 -30.00 -36.43
C GLY A 1205 26.92 -29.27 -35.27
N ILE A 1206 28.09 -29.77 -34.85
CA ILE A 1206 28.90 -29.14 -33.80
C ILE A 1206 29.89 -28.16 -34.43
N TYR A 1207 29.82 -26.91 -34.00
CA TYR A 1207 30.73 -25.83 -34.37
C TYR A 1207 31.52 -25.38 -33.14
N ILE A 1208 32.63 -24.69 -33.39
CA ILE A 1208 33.40 -24.01 -32.35
C ILE A 1208 33.18 -22.51 -32.58
N ARG A 1209 32.56 -21.82 -31.63
CA ARG A 1209 32.46 -20.36 -31.61
C ARG A 1209 33.59 -19.83 -30.73
N GLN A 1210 34.41 -18.94 -31.28
CA GLN A 1210 35.45 -18.24 -30.54
C GLN A 1210 35.05 -16.78 -30.42
N ASP A 1211 34.76 -16.36 -29.19
CA ASP A 1211 34.36 -15.01 -28.82
C ASP A 1211 35.60 -14.22 -28.41
N LEU A 1212 35.80 -13.04 -29.00
CA LEU A 1212 36.72 -12.01 -28.54
C LEU A 1212 35.94 -11.15 -27.55
N MET A 1213 36.44 -11.11 -26.33
CA MET A 1213 35.82 -10.45 -25.19
C MET A 1213 36.30 -8.99 -25.09
N SER A 1214 35.53 -8.11 -24.45
CA SER A 1214 35.84 -6.66 -24.31
C SER A 1214 37.14 -6.37 -23.56
N ASP A 1215 37.61 -7.32 -22.75
CA ASP A 1215 38.89 -7.31 -22.03
C ASP A 1215 40.08 -7.83 -22.88
N GLY A 1216 39.84 -8.16 -24.17
CA GLY A 1216 40.85 -8.71 -25.08
C GLY A 1216 41.10 -10.22 -24.94
N THR A 1217 40.42 -10.91 -24.01
CA THR A 1217 40.50 -12.37 -23.88
C THR A 1217 39.72 -13.09 -24.97
N LYS A 1218 40.03 -14.38 -25.20
CA LYS A 1218 39.34 -15.21 -26.20
C LYS A 1218 38.70 -16.43 -25.53
N LYS A 1219 37.38 -16.55 -25.64
CA LYS A 1219 36.60 -17.69 -25.13
C LYS A 1219 36.16 -18.58 -26.28
N ALA A 1220 36.51 -19.87 -26.26
CA ALA A 1220 36.08 -20.81 -27.29
C ALA A 1220 35.07 -21.81 -26.72
N VAL A 1221 33.88 -21.90 -27.33
CA VAL A 1221 32.80 -22.81 -26.93
C VAL A 1221 32.39 -23.73 -28.06
N LYS A 1222 32.03 -24.98 -27.74
CA LYS A 1222 31.45 -25.92 -28.71
C LYS A 1222 29.93 -25.74 -28.72
N VAL A 1223 29.37 -25.42 -29.88
CA VAL A 1223 27.95 -25.15 -30.07
C VAL A 1223 27.35 -26.23 -30.94
N LEU A 1224 26.35 -26.96 -30.44
CA LEU A 1224 25.54 -27.89 -31.22
C LEU A 1224 24.37 -27.12 -31.85
N VAL A 1225 24.37 -26.99 -33.17
CA VAL A 1225 23.27 -26.36 -33.92
C VAL A 1225 22.32 -27.47 -34.37
N LYS A 1226 21.10 -27.46 -33.81
CA LYS A 1226 20.09 -28.52 -33.93
C LYS A 1226 19.28 -28.50 -35.21
#